data_AF-A0A6I5F1Q6-F1
#
_entry.id   AF-A0A6I5F1Q6-F1
#
_cell.length_a   1.000
_cell.length_b   1.000
_cell.length_c   1.000
_cell.angle_alpha   90.00
_cell.angle_beta   90.00
_cell.angle_gamma   90.00
#
_symmetry.space_group_name_H-M   'P 1'
#
loop_
_entity.id
_entity.type
_entity.pdbx_description
1 polymer ?
#
loop_
_entity_poly.entity_id
_entity_poly.type
_entity_poly.pdbx_seq_one_letter_code
_entity_poly.pdbx_strand_id
1 'polypeptide(L)'
;MNADADTSPGPGGPDAHGRPDPRNPYHDNQQRLDQGMAVMGGIAGDVTVMIGTPLDETATDDIVKPRLREGPYPADDVHARLRGFVEPPAYAQCRKVLDCHILMLRAGSGAGGSTAAFALLAERHGAGGITGLDSSDDLSRWRPKEGRGYLLQGLSPAAAASLGEVVLTALAALLRRSGAHLVVTVRAEMGLPGDTVPWQVVHRPPPSAEVATKRLNAMVKAGDLTPEQRADALGHLTSPDFTGYLHAHPMPRDGVDVAEGLRDLVVSGKSAASVLDELQTGSPEAARKALAESSHRADNLSLMVAISLLSGQDRTVLEEFSAILRPHIDGRGDPAPLTAGRPERIDTRGPVTEGPQTRRDVLGPAFEDRLAAVGARLLPPRFGRYPVQPVVFSGRHRSDTLLRCLWLDYEGMAGLLWRTLDEAPHRSGIELTAGQAIGKVLAHATGPDTLRQLHPFAASDKRWRRRLVAYALGEMVQYPALTGAVRDLLRQWSRATLVTLRCTVAETCAGSYGLARPAVALKLLDAVLDESDKELERGLRTAVSFALSTLLSEDANHASVLGRLREWQGADPGTQRHAMAVHVIESMSQTAFPRPGAPGVRRVTLADLLVNHREPAFDLVVAALDDPATHEATAAGLSLIESNPDLRHRTAFPQFLASLSRTARSHRGVMRFALRRHRARTASPAEGFAS
;
A
#
# COMPACT_ATOMS: atom_id res chain seq x y z
N MET A 1 -68.35 -24.64 17.59
CA MET A 1 -69.36 -25.31 16.76
C MET A 1 -68.62 -25.94 15.59
N ASN A 2 -68.59 -27.29 15.59
CA ASN A 2 -68.39 -28.27 14.51
C ASN A 2 -67.89 -27.79 13.13
N ALA A 3 -67.09 -28.53 12.37
CA ALA A 3 -66.39 -29.81 12.52
C ALA A 3 -65.59 -30.00 11.22
N ASP A 4 -64.63 -30.92 11.28
CA ASP A 4 -63.77 -31.43 10.22
C ASP A 4 -64.49 -31.94 8.94
N ALA A 5 -63.70 -32.02 7.86
CA ALA A 5 -63.58 -33.16 6.91
C ALA A 5 -63.04 -32.60 5.58
N ASP A 6 -61.79 -32.84 5.16
CA ASP A 6 -61.17 -34.11 4.79
C ASP A 6 -61.89 -34.83 3.63
N THR A 7 -61.34 -34.70 2.41
CA THR A 7 -61.43 -35.71 1.34
C THR A 7 -60.32 -35.49 0.29
N SER A 8 -59.36 -36.40 0.29
CA SER A 8 -58.56 -36.83 -0.86
C SER A 8 -59.39 -37.77 -1.77
N PRO A 9 -58.87 -38.46 -2.81
CA PRO A 9 -57.95 -38.09 -3.91
C PRO A 9 -58.43 -38.58 -5.31
N GLY A 10 -57.68 -38.23 -6.37
CA GLY A 10 -57.47 -39.08 -7.55
C GLY A 10 -57.97 -38.55 -8.90
N PRO A 11 -57.64 -39.23 -10.02
CA PRO A 11 -56.28 -39.35 -10.55
C PRO A 11 -56.22 -39.08 -12.08
N GLY A 12 -55.01 -38.83 -12.59
CA GLY A 12 -54.63 -39.30 -13.93
C GLY A 12 -54.49 -38.26 -15.04
N GLY A 13 -53.23 -38.10 -15.46
CA GLY A 13 -52.88 -38.16 -16.89
C GLY A 13 -52.51 -36.85 -17.58
N PRO A 14 -51.69 -36.92 -18.65
CA PRO A 14 -50.45 -36.16 -18.71
C PRO A 14 -50.39 -35.14 -19.87
N ASP A 15 -49.35 -34.31 -19.78
CA ASP A 15 -48.68 -33.58 -20.85
C ASP A 15 -49.44 -32.49 -21.62
N ALA A 16 -49.13 -31.24 -21.26
CA ALA A 16 -49.07 -30.15 -22.24
C ALA A 16 -47.90 -29.23 -21.93
N HIS A 17 -46.94 -29.22 -22.85
CA HIS A 17 -45.78 -28.33 -22.90
C HIS A 17 -46.16 -26.86 -22.68
N GLY A 18 -45.90 -26.36 -21.47
CA GLY A 18 -45.89 -24.94 -21.15
C GLY A 18 -44.62 -24.29 -21.66
N ARG A 19 -44.76 -23.42 -22.67
CA ARG A 19 -43.77 -22.41 -23.07
C ARG A 19 -43.31 -21.63 -21.82
N PRO A 20 -42.01 -21.43 -21.58
CA PRO A 20 -41.57 -20.59 -20.48
C PRO A 20 -41.92 -19.12 -20.77
N ASP A 21 -42.61 -18.51 -19.80
CA ASP A 21 -42.93 -17.09 -19.73
C ASP A 21 -41.62 -16.27 -19.60
N PRO A 22 -41.30 -15.34 -20.51
CA PRO A 22 -40.03 -14.60 -20.49
C PRO A 22 -39.99 -13.45 -19.47
N ARG A 23 -40.80 -13.51 -18.39
CA ARG A 23 -40.99 -12.36 -17.48
C ARG A 23 -40.65 -12.59 -16.01
N ASN A 24 -39.83 -13.57 -15.65
CA ASN A 24 -39.29 -13.62 -14.28
C ASN A 24 -37.93 -14.35 -14.17
N PRO A 25 -36.77 -13.67 -14.19
CA PRO A 25 -35.46 -14.31 -14.07
C PRO A 25 -35.04 -14.61 -12.61
N TYR A 26 -35.94 -14.50 -11.63
CA TYR A 26 -35.62 -14.61 -10.19
C TYR A 26 -36.39 -15.71 -9.47
N HIS A 27 -36.37 -16.93 -10.02
CA HIS A 27 -36.67 -18.12 -9.23
C HIS A 27 -35.45 -19.05 -9.24
N ASP A 28 -35.05 -19.48 -8.04
CA ASP A 28 -34.16 -20.60 -7.74
C ASP A 28 -32.64 -20.41 -7.57
N ASN A 29 -32.11 -19.19 -7.33
CA ASN A 29 -30.69 -18.98 -6.93
C ASN A 29 -29.63 -19.70 -7.81
N GLN A 30 -29.99 -20.13 -9.01
CA GLN A 30 -29.13 -20.87 -9.92
C GLN A 30 -28.88 -20.03 -11.15
N GLN A 31 -27.70 -19.40 -11.18
CA GLN A 31 -27.22 -18.71 -12.36
C GLN A 31 -26.38 -19.70 -13.17
N ARG A 32 -26.86 -20.09 -14.35
CA ARG A 32 -26.03 -20.82 -15.31
C ARG A 32 -25.05 -19.82 -15.94
N LEU A 33 -23.75 -20.00 -15.67
CA LEU A 33 -22.68 -19.31 -16.37
C LEU A 33 -22.01 -20.31 -17.30
N ASP A 34 -22.11 -20.06 -18.61
CA ASP A 34 -21.45 -20.92 -19.60
C ASP A 34 -19.92 -20.80 -19.53
N GLN A 35 -19.39 -19.65 -19.08
CA GLN A 35 -18.01 -19.45 -18.59
C GLN A 35 -17.96 -18.26 -17.61
N GLY A 36 -17.46 -18.46 -16.39
CA GLY A 36 -17.27 -17.40 -15.37
C GLY A 36 -17.65 -17.84 -13.95
N MET A 37 -17.16 -17.13 -12.94
CA MET A 37 -17.45 -17.38 -11.52
C MET A 37 -18.43 -16.31 -10.99
N ALA A 38 -19.59 -16.73 -10.50
CA ALA A 38 -20.48 -15.86 -9.73
C ALA A 38 -20.14 -16.01 -8.24
N VAL A 39 -19.82 -14.90 -7.57
CA VAL A 39 -19.71 -14.83 -6.12
C VAL A 39 -20.96 -14.14 -5.59
N MET A 40 -21.83 -14.88 -4.91
CA MET A 40 -23.01 -14.35 -4.23
C MET A 40 -22.68 -14.20 -2.73
N GLY A 41 -22.42 -12.96 -2.31
CA GLY A 41 -22.11 -12.60 -0.92
C GLY A 41 -21.49 -11.20 -0.84
N GLY A 42 -21.73 -10.48 0.25
CA GLY A 42 -21.09 -9.19 0.49
C GLY A 42 -19.58 -9.37 0.61
N ILE A 43 -18.84 -9.04 -0.44
CA ILE A 43 -17.38 -9.04 -0.40
C ILE A 43 -16.94 -7.76 0.34
N ALA A 44 -16.58 -7.91 1.60
CA ALA A 44 -15.81 -6.89 2.32
C ALA A 44 -14.33 -7.29 2.26
N GLY A 45 -13.54 -6.59 1.45
CA GLY A 45 -12.09 -6.81 1.28
C GLY A 45 -11.63 -6.69 -0.17
N ASP A 46 -10.32 -6.53 -0.37
CA ASP A 46 -9.71 -6.45 -1.69
C ASP A 46 -9.74 -7.82 -2.39
N VAL A 47 -10.29 -7.86 -3.61
CA VAL A 47 -10.37 -9.08 -4.43
C VAL A 47 -9.29 -9.05 -5.50
N THR A 48 -8.31 -9.93 -5.39
CA THR A 48 -7.33 -10.16 -6.45
C THR A 48 -7.95 -11.09 -7.50
N VAL A 49 -8.44 -10.53 -8.62
CA VAL A 49 -8.97 -11.32 -9.75
C VAL A 49 -7.81 -11.74 -10.65
N MET A 50 -7.51 -13.04 -10.71
CA MET A 50 -6.49 -13.60 -11.60
C MET A 50 -7.12 -14.17 -12.87
N ILE A 51 -6.74 -13.65 -14.04
CA ILE A 51 -7.07 -14.24 -15.35
C ILE A 51 -5.81 -14.34 -16.21
N GLY A 52 -5.32 -15.56 -16.44
CA GLY A 52 -4.56 -15.92 -17.65
C GLY A 52 -3.03 -15.75 -17.69
N THR A 53 -2.33 -15.42 -16.60
CA THR A 53 -0.85 -15.32 -16.59
C THR A 53 -0.16 -16.62 -16.11
N PRO A 54 1.02 -16.97 -16.66
CA PRO A 54 1.81 -18.11 -16.17
C PRO A 54 2.16 -17.92 -14.68
N LEU A 55 2.04 -19.01 -13.91
CA LEU A 55 2.11 -19.03 -12.44
C LEU A 55 3.40 -18.42 -11.86
N ASP A 56 4.51 -18.47 -12.60
CA ASP A 56 5.85 -18.13 -12.10
C ASP A 56 6.11 -16.61 -11.94
N GLU A 57 5.27 -15.74 -12.53
CA GLU A 57 5.42 -14.27 -12.46
C GLU A 57 4.31 -13.57 -11.65
N THR A 58 3.46 -14.33 -10.95
CA THR A 58 2.28 -13.83 -10.23
C THR A 58 2.66 -13.19 -8.89
N ALA A 59 3.30 -12.02 -8.94
CA ALA A 59 3.39 -11.13 -7.79
C ALA A 59 2.04 -10.43 -7.57
N THR A 60 1.67 -10.23 -6.32
CA THR A 60 0.46 -9.50 -5.90
C THR A 60 0.59 -8.05 -6.35
N ASP A 61 -0.40 -7.60 -7.11
CA ASP A 61 -0.48 -6.24 -7.67
C ASP A 61 -1.23 -5.27 -6.74
N ASP A 62 -1.27 -5.58 -5.44
CA ASP A 62 -1.91 -4.73 -4.43
C ASP A 62 -1.20 -3.37 -4.34
N ILE A 63 -2.02 -2.32 -4.33
CA ILE A 63 -1.58 -0.93 -4.22
C ILE A 63 -1.75 -0.48 -2.78
N VAL A 64 -0.64 -0.42 -2.04
CA VAL A 64 -0.64 0.05 -0.65
C VAL A 64 -0.75 1.57 -0.61
N LYS A 65 -1.80 2.09 0.04
CA LYS A 65 -1.95 3.54 0.24
C LYS A 65 -0.89 4.07 1.22
N PRO A 66 -0.26 5.23 0.93
CA PRO A 66 0.79 5.77 1.78
C PRO A 66 0.28 6.41 3.07
N ARG A 67 1.09 6.33 4.12
CA ARG A 67 0.88 7.01 5.41
C ARG A 67 1.47 8.41 5.46
N LEU A 68 2.45 8.75 4.63
CA LEU A 68 2.98 10.09 4.43
C LEU A 68 2.87 10.45 2.96
N ARG A 69 2.53 11.71 2.63
CA ARG A 69 2.42 12.18 1.24
C ARG A 69 3.15 13.51 1.08
N GLU A 70 3.73 13.71 -0.09
CA GLU A 70 4.24 14.96 -0.62
C GLU A 70 3.23 15.49 -1.62
N GLY A 71 2.90 16.78 -1.52
CA GLY A 71 1.82 17.37 -2.29
C GLY A 71 0.46 17.27 -1.58
N PRO A 72 -0.65 17.54 -2.30
CA PRO A 72 -1.98 17.63 -1.71
C PRO A 72 -2.43 16.30 -1.06
N TYR A 73 -2.96 16.38 0.16
CA TYR A 73 -3.62 15.24 0.79
C TYR A 73 -5.08 15.14 0.34
N PRO A 74 -5.57 13.93 -0.02
CA PRO A 74 -7.00 13.71 -0.22
C PRO A 74 -7.80 14.00 1.06
N ALA A 75 -8.98 14.60 0.92
CA ALA A 75 -9.83 14.93 2.07
C ALA A 75 -10.22 13.69 2.88
N ASP A 76 -10.53 12.58 2.20
CA ASP A 76 -10.88 11.31 2.84
C ASP A 76 -9.72 10.74 3.67
N ASP A 77 -8.47 10.87 3.18
CA ASP A 77 -7.28 10.45 3.93
C ASP A 77 -7.12 11.28 5.21
N VAL A 78 -7.38 12.59 5.15
CA VAL A 78 -7.34 13.46 6.33
C VAL A 78 -8.47 13.13 7.31
N HIS A 79 -9.70 12.92 6.82
CA HIS A 79 -10.82 12.49 7.65
C HIS A 79 -10.57 11.14 8.33
N ALA A 80 -9.99 10.18 7.62
CA ALA A 80 -9.63 8.88 8.19
C ALA A 80 -8.59 9.01 9.31
N ARG A 81 -7.60 9.91 9.17
CA ARG A 81 -6.57 10.19 10.19
C ARG A 81 -7.12 10.90 11.41
N LEU A 82 -8.06 11.81 11.21
CA LEU A 82 -8.69 12.57 12.29
C LEU A 82 -9.85 11.81 12.96
N ARG A 83 -10.13 10.59 12.50
CA ARG A 83 -11.17 9.73 13.08
C ARG A 83 -10.82 9.36 14.53
N GLY A 84 -11.57 9.90 15.48
CA GLY A 84 -11.33 9.69 16.91
C GLY A 84 -10.23 10.58 17.50
N PHE A 85 -9.89 11.69 16.82
CA PHE A 85 -8.95 12.67 17.35
C PHE A 85 -9.45 13.27 18.68
N VAL A 86 -8.53 13.40 19.63
CA VAL A 86 -8.69 14.10 20.91
C VAL A 86 -7.73 15.27 20.91
N GLU A 87 -8.22 16.47 21.27
CA GLU A 87 -7.36 17.64 21.39
C GLU A 87 -6.32 17.42 22.51
N PRO A 88 -5.00 17.48 22.22
CA PRO A 88 -3.98 17.38 23.25
C PRO A 88 -4.02 18.59 24.20
N PRO A 89 -3.51 18.49 25.43
CA PRO A 89 -3.46 19.64 26.36
C PRO A 89 -2.72 20.85 25.79
N ALA A 90 -1.71 20.64 24.94
CA ALA A 90 -0.93 21.71 24.31
C ALA A 90 -1.64 22.36 23.09
N TYR A 91 -2.83 21.90 22.69
CA TYR A 91 -3.47 22.28 21.43
C TYR A 91 -3.80 23.77 21.32
N ALA A 92 -4.29 24.38 22.41
CA ALA A 92 -4.56 25.82 22.45
C ALA A 92 -3.27 26.66 22.27
N GLN A 93 -2.16 26.21 22.85
CA GLN A 93 -0.85 26.85 22.64
C GLN A 93 -0.38 26.68 21.19
N CYS A 94 -0.57 25.49 20.60
CA CYS A 94 -0.28 25.24 19.19
C CYS A 94 -1.09 26.18 18.28
N ARG A 95 -2.39 26.39 18.55
CA ARG A 95 -3.23 27.35 17.81
C ARG A 95 -2.64 28.77 17.87
N LYS A 96 -2.30 29.23 19.08
CA LYS A 96 -1.72 30.57 19.29
C LYS A 96 -0.39 30.77 18.58
N VAL A 97 0.50 29.78 18.61
CA VAL A 97 1.78 29.86 17.89
C VAL A 97 1.54 29.80 16.37
N LEU A 98 0.59 28.99 15.92
CA LEU A 98 0.23 28.89 14.50
C LEU A 98 -0.39 30.19 13.94
N ASP A 99 -0.90 31.10 14.78
CA ASP A 99 -1.29 32.46 14.35
C ASP A 99 -0.09 33.27 13.81
N CYS A 100 1.13 32.90 14.18
CA CYS A 100 2.36 33.41 13.56
C CYS A 100 2.68 32.73 12.21
N HIS A 101 1.75 31.95 11.65
CA HIS A 101 1.84 31.17 10.41
C HIS A 101 2.79 29.96 10.43
N ILE A 102 3.62 29.78 11.47
CA ILE A 102 4.55 28.65 11.59
C ILE A 102 4.46 28.03 12.99
N LEU A 103 4.44 26.70 13.04
CA LEU A 103 4.54 25.92 14.28
C LEU A 103 5.59 24.82 14.15
N MET A 104 6.55 24.81 15.08
CA MET A 104 7.50 23.72 15.30
C MET A 104 6.97 22.83 16.44
N LEU A 105 6.33 21.72 16.09
CA LEU A 105 5.73 20.80 17.05
C LEU A 105 6.71 19.69 17.43
N ARG A 106 7.21 19.72 18.68
CA ARG A 106 8.12 18.71 19.21
C ARG A 106 7.34 17.57 19.82
N ALA A 107 7.37 16.38 19.21
CA ALA A 107 6.61 15.23 19.67
C ALA A 107 7.46 13.96 19.75
N GLY A 108 7.21 13.15 20.79
CA GLY A 108 7.74 11.78 20.85
C GLY A 108 7.06 10.87 19.83
N SER A 109 7.75 9.78 19.46
CA SER A 109 7.14 8.73 18.62
C SER A 109 5.89 8.17 19.29
N GLY A 110 4.81 7.99 18.53
CA GLY A 110 3.54 7.46 19.05
C GLY A 110 2.70 8.45 19.89
N ALA A 111 3.20 9.65 20.20
CA ALA A 111 2.48 10.63 21.02
C ALA A 111 1.33 11.34 20.28
N GLY A 112 1.12 11.07 18.99
CA GLY A 112 0.04 11.69 18.20
C GLY A 112 0.36 13.07 17.63
N GLY A 113 1.63 13.51 17.63
CA GLY A 113 2.03 14.82 17.11
C GLY A 113 1.63 15.05 15.64
N SER A 114 1.80 14.05 14.78
CA SER A 114 1.34 14.11 13.38
C SER A 114 -0.17 14.31 13.28
N THR A 115 -0.96 13.61 14.08
CA THR A 115 -2.43 13.74 14.08
C THR A 115 -2.86 15.12 14.56
N ALA A 116 -2.22 15.66 15.60
CA ALA A 116 -2.45 17.02 16.06
C ALA A 116 -2.11 18.05 14.99
N ALA A 117 -1.02 17.86 14.23
CA ALA A 117 -0.65 18.72 13.11
C ALA A 117 -1.70 18.70 11.99
N PHE A 118 -2.21 17.52 11.61
CA PHE A 118 -3.33 17.41 10.66
C PHE A 118 -4.57 18.15 11.16
N ALA A 119 -4.91 18.00 12.44
CA ALA A 119 -6.10 18.64 13.00
C ALA A 119 -5.98 20.18 12.94
N LEU A 120 -4.81 20.73 13.31
CA LEU A 120 -4.56 22.18 13.30
C LEU A 120 -4.69 22.77 11.90
N LEU A 121 -4.14 22.08 10.90
CA LEU A 121 -4.21 22.52 9.51
C LEU A 121 -5.62 22.35 8.93
N ALA A 122 -6.31 21.26 9.26
CA ALA A 122 -7.68 21.00 8.83
C ALA A 122 -8.68 22.02 9.42
N GLU A 123 -8.46 22.50 10.65
CA GLU A 123 -9.28 23.56 11.28
C GLU A 123 -9.24 24.86 10.48
N ARG A 124 -8.10 25.20 9.87
CA ARG A 124 -7.92 26.47 9.12
C ARG A 124 -8.22 26.35 7.63
N HIS A 125 -7.84 25.22 7.01
CA HIS A 125 -7.86 25.05 5.55
C HIS A 125 -8.84 23.97 5.07
N GLY A 126 -9.53 23.30 5.98
CA GLY A 126 -10.36 22.13 5.69
C GLY A 126 -9.54 20.87 5.39
N ALA A 127 -10.21 19.71 5.34
CA ALA A 127 -9.56 18.42 5.11
C ALA A 127 -8.87 18.32 3.74
N GLY A 128 -9.41 18.97 2.71
CA GLY A 128 -8.80 19.05 1.39
C GLY A 128 -7.75 20.15 1.24
N GLY A 129 -7.48 20.96 2.28
CA GLY A 129 -6.59 22.11 2.22
C GLY A 129 -5.15 21.84 2.63
N ILE A 130 -4.78 20.58 2.87
CA ILE A 130 -3.47 20.20 3.43
C ILE A 130 -2.54 19.72 2.33
N THR A 131 -1.30 20.19 2.35
CA THR A 131 -0.21 19.82 1.42
C THR A 131 1.00 19.36 2.22
N GLY A 132 1.47 18.14 1.98
CA GLY A 132 2.70 17.62 2.57
C GLY A 132 3.95 18.14 1.86
N LEU A 133 5.00 18.37 2.64
CA LEU A 133 6.32 18.79 2.16
C LEU A 133 7.34 17.65 2.30
N ASP A 134 8.36 17.65 1.44
CA ASP A 134 9.45 16.68 1.52
C ASP A 134 10.36 17.02 2.72
N SER A 135 10.64 16.03 3.58
CA SER A 135 11.52 16.15 4.76
C SER A 135 12.96 16.63 4.46
N SER A 136 13.34 16.63 3.19
CA SER A 136 14.67 17.05 2.72
C SER A 136 14.71 18.44 2.07
N ASP A 137 13.57 19.13 1.98
CA ASP A 137 13.54 20.48 1.45
C ASP A 137 14.25 21.44 2.40
N ASP A 138 15.22 22.19 1.85
CA ASP A 138 15.80 23.34 2.52
C ASP A 138 14.71 24.43 2.63
N LEU A 139 14.09 24.50 3.81
CA LEU A 139 13.02 25.45 4.11
C LEU A 139 13.43 26.91 3.92
N SER A 140 14.72 27.23 3.91
CA SER A 140 15.19 28.60 3.63
C SER A 140 14.92 29.01 2.17
N ARG A 141 14.90 28.05 1.24
CA ARG A 141 14.67 28.25 -0.20
C ARG A 141 13.26 27.91 -0.63
N TRP A 142 12.56 27.09 0.14
CA TRP A 142 11.18 26.73 -0.13
C TRP A 142 10.25 27.95 -0.10
N ARG A 143 9.22 27.95 -0.97
CA ARG A 143 8.22 29.02 -1.07
C ARG A 143 6.81 28.42 -1.17
N PRO A 144 5.81 28.96 -0.45
CA PRO A 144 4.43 28.53 -0.60
C PRO A 144 3.92 28.89 -1.99
N LYS A 145 3.22 27.96 -2.62
CA LYS A 145 2.62 28.15 -3.96
C LYS A 145 1.16 28.64 -3.87
N GLU A 146 0.47 28.24 -2.81
CA GLU A 146 -0.96 28.45 -2.62
C GLU A 146 -1.25 28.80 -1.15
N GLY A 147 -2.40 29.41 -0.88
CA GLY A 147 -2.86 29.68 0.49
C GLY A 147 -3.41 28.44 1.18
N ARG A 148 -2.53 27.49 1.51
CA ARG A 148 -2.88 26.18 2.07
C ARG A 148 -2.16 25.89 3.38
N GLY A 149 -2.58 24.81 4.03
CA GLY A 149 -1.90 24.25 5.19
C GLY A 149 -0.76 23.33 4.74
N TYR A 150 0.47 23.67 5.08
CA TYR A 150 1.66 22.88 4.76
C TYR A 150 2.09 22.04 5.96
N LEU A 151 2.38 20.75 5.72
CA LEU A 151 2.81 19.81 6.73
C LEU A 151 4.18 19.23 6.38
N LEU A 152 5.17 19.45 7.24
CA LEU A 152 6.48 18.82 7.13
C LEU A 152 6.65 17.80 8.26
N GLN A 153 6.70 16.52 7.90
CA GLN A 153 6.76 15.43 8.88
C GLN A 153 8.20 14.95 9.04
N GLY A 154 8.89 15.47 10.06
CA GLY A 154 10.29 15.17 10.34
C GLY A 154 11.25 16.12 9.64
N LEU A 155 12.41 16.31 10.28
CA LEU A 155 13.54 17.07 9.75
C LEU A 155 14.80 16.23 9.85
N SER A 156 15.73 16.41 8.91
CA SER A 156 17.09 15.92 9.10
C SER A 156 17.81 16.79 10.15
N PRO A 157 18.81 16.26 10.89
CA PRO A 157 19.57 17.07 11.85
C PRO A 157 20.21 18.32 11.22
N ALA A 158 20.67 18.22 9.97
CA ALA A 158 21.24 19.34 9.23
C ALA A 158 20.18 20.42 8.89
N ALA A 159 18.99 20.00 8.45
CA ALA A 159 17.88 20.93 8.17
C ALA A 159 17.31 21.56 9.45
N ALA A 160 17.27 20.80 10.55
CA ALA A 160 16.89 21.34 11.86
C ALA A 160 17.87 22.41 12.34
N ALA A 161 19.18 22.19 12.16
CA ALA A 161 20.22 23.15 12.54
C ALA A 161 20.21 24.43 11.69
N SER A 162 19.70 24.40 10.45
CA SER A 162 19.65 25.59 9.57
C SER A 162 18.43 26.48 9.81
N LEU A 163 17.45 26.04 10.59
CA LEU A 163 16.23 26.80 10.90
C LEU A 163 16.46 27.78 12.05
N GLY A 164 17.23 28.84 11.85
CA GLY A 164 17.35 29.94 12.83
C GLY A 164 16.16 30.90 12.82
N GLU A 165 16.12 31.83 13.78
CA GLU A 165 15.08 32.88 13.91
C GLU A 165 14.92 33.70 12.63
N VAL A 166 16.03 34.07 11.97
CA VAL A 166 16.01 34.84 10.72
C VAL A 166 15.25 34.11 9.61
N VAL A 167 15.49 32.80 9.48
CA VAL A 167 14.86 31.96 8.45
C VAL A 167 13.38 31.79 8.77
N LEU A 168 13.03 31.49 10.02
CA LEU A 168 11.62 31.32 10.43
C LEU A 168 10.83 32.62 10.30
N THR A 169 11.42 33.76 10.65
CA THR A 169 10.76 35.08 10.50
C THR A 169 10.51 35.41 9.03
N ALA A 170 11.50 35.19 8.16
CA ALA A 170 11.34 35.40 6.72
C ALA A 170 10.28 34.46 6.12
N LEU A 171 10.27 33.20 6.56
CA LEU A 171 9.29 32.20 6.12
C LEU A 171 7.88 32.55 6.61
N ALA A 172 7.73 33.02 7.85
CA ALA A 172 6.44 33.43 8.40
C ALA A 172 5.86 34.62 7.61
N ALA A 173 6.70 35.58 7.21
CA ALA A 173 6.29 36.70 6.37
C ALA A 173 5.86 36.25 4.96
N LEU A 174 6.50 35.22 4.39
CA LEU A 174 6.09 34.62 3.12
C LEU A 174 4.75 33.90 3.24
N LEU A 175 4.58 33.06 4.25
CA LEU A 175 3.34 32.34 4.52
C LEU A 175 2.16 33.29 4.79
N ARG A 176 2.40 34.38 5.53
CA ARG A 176 1.41 35.43 5.76
C ARG A 176 0.93 36.07 4.45
N ARG A 177 1.86 36.40 3.55
CA ARG A 177 1.53 37.01 2.25
C ARG A 177 0.69 36.08 1.37
N SER A 178 0.91 34.77 1.45
CA SER A 178 0.14 33.78 0.70
C SER A 178 -1.12 33.29 1.43
N GLY A 179 -1.37 33.73 2.67
CA GLY A 179 -2.45 33.18 3.51
C GLY A 179 -2.23 31.72 3.94
N ALA A 180 -1.00 31.21 3.82
CA ALA A 180 -0.64 29.84 4.13
C ALA A 180 -0.21 29.67 5.60
N HIS A 181 -0.18 28.42 6.06
CA HIS A 181 0.33 28.06 7.39
C HIS A 181 1.23 26.84 7.28
N LEU A 182 2.26 26.73 8.12
CA LEU A 182 3.19 25.61 8.13
C LEU A 182 3.25 24.97 9.51
N VAL A 183 3.08 23.65 9.58
CA VAL A 183 3.38 22.86 10.78
C VAL A 183 4.53 21.91 10.46
N VAL A 184 5.58 21.97 11.26
CA VAL A 184 6.73 21.07 11.19
C VAL A 184 6.73 20.18 12.42
N THR A 185 6.58 18.88 12.25
CA THR A 185 6.69 17.93 13.37
C THR A 185 8.13 17.45 13.50
N VAL A 186 8.74 17.64 14.65
CA VAL A 186 10.12 17.19 14.94
C VAL A 186 10.13 16.22 16.12
N ARG A 187 11.14 15.35 16.16
CA ARG A 187 11.36 14.45 17.30
C ARG A 187 11.64 15.26 18.57
N ALA A 188 11.18 14.79 19.72
CA ALA A 188 11.34 15.50 20.99
C ALA A 188 12.82 15.79 21.32
N GLU A 189 13.69 14.83 21.03
CA GLU A 189 15.14 14.84 21.23
C GLU A 189 15.93 15.59 20.16
N MET A 190 15.29 16.04 19.08
CA MET A 190 15.96 16.77 18.01
C MET A 190 16.43 18.15 18.51
N GLY A 191 17.72 18.44 18.34
CA GLY A 191 18.27 19.76 18.61
C GLY A 191 17.74 20.79 17.62
N LEU A 192 17.17 21.86 18.15
CA LEU A 192 16.79 23.05 17.39
C LEU A 192 17.59 24.25 17.91
N PRO A 193 17.93 25.23 17.05
CA PRO A 193 18.58 26.47 17.48
C PRO A 193 17.78 27.18 18.60
N GLY A 194 18.48 27.68 19.63
CA GLY A 194 17.84 28.20 20.86
C GLY A 194 17.03 29.48 20.65
N ASP A 195 17.31 30.22 19.59
CA ASP A 195 16.55 31.38 19.13
C ASP A 195 15.15 30.99 18.57
N THR A 196 14.90 29.71 18.29
CA THR A 196 13.61 29.26 17.71
C THR A 196 12.49 29.01 18.71
N VAL A 197 12.73 29.24 20.00
CA VAL A 197 11.75 28.99 21.10
C VAL A 197 10.36 29.61 20.85
N PRO A 198 10.21 30.84 20.29
CA PRO A 198 8.89 31.42 20.06
C PRO A 198 7.98 30.62 19.11
N TRP A 199 8.56 29.81 18.22
CA TRP A 199 7.81 28.98 17.27
C TRP A 199 7.64 27.54 17.75
N GLN A 200 8.27 27.17 18.88
CA GLN A 200 8.25 25.81 19.39
C GLN A 200 7.11 25.56 20.37
N VAL A 201 6.46 24.41 20.21
CA VAL A 201 5.56 23.86 21.24
C VAL A 201 5.94 22.40 21.49
N VAL A 202 6.10 22.05 22.77
CA VAL A 202 6.28 20.66 23.19
C VAL A 202 4.91 19.99 23.23
N HIS A 203 4.72 19.01 22.36
CA HIS A 203 3.51 18.21 22.29
C HIS A 203 3.37 17.33 23.53
N ARG A 204 2.25 17.48 24.23
CA ARG A 204 1.85 16.57 25.32
C ARG A 204 0.71 15.69 24.79
N PRO A 205 0.85 14.35 24.84
CA PRO A 205 -0.20 13.47 24.34
C PRO A 205 -1.50 13.64 25.16
N PRO A 206 -2.68 13.47 24.53
CA PRO A 206 -3.92 13.32 25.27
C PRO A 206 -3.94 12.01 26.07
N PRO A 207 -4.78 11.89 27.12
CA PRO A 207 -4.93 10.66 27.88
C PRO A 207 -5.40 9.50 26.98
N SER A 208 -4.74 8.34 27.09
CA SER A 208 -5.03 7.15 26.28
C SER A 208 -6.48 6.65 26.43
N ALA A 209 -7.06 6.74 27.62
CA ALA A 209 -8.47 6.40 27.87
C ALA A 209 -9.47 7.32 27.13
N GLU A 210 -9.15 8.60 26.99
CA GLU A 210 -9.99 9.54 26.24
C GLU A 210 -9.92 9.24 24.73
N VAL A 211 -8.73 8.90 24.24
CA VAL A 211 -8.51 8.46 22.85
C VAL A 211 -9.31 7.19 22.57
N ALA A 212 -9.27 6.20 23.46
CA ALA A 212 -10.04 4.97 23.32
C ALA A 212 -11.55 5.26 23.24
N THR A 213 -12.05 6.09 24.16
CA THR A 213 -13.45 6.52 24.20
C THR A 213 -13.87 7.22 22.90
N LYS A 214 -13.10 8.20 22.42
CA LYS A 214 -13.39 8.90 21.16
C LYS A 214 -13.33 7.97 19.96
N ARG A 215 -12.42 6.99 19.95
CA ARG A 215 -12.29 6.02 18.87
C ARG A 215 -13.51 5.09 18.79
N LEU A 216 -13.99 4.57 19.92
CA LEU A 216 -15.24 3.79 19.99
C LEU A 216 -16.44 4.60 19.52
N ASN A 217 -16.54 5.88 19.91
CA ASN A 217 -17.59 6.78 19.43
C ASN A 217 -17.51 6.99 17.91
N ALA A 218 -16.30 7.05 17.35
CA ALA A 218 -16.09 7.22 15.92
C ALA A 218 -16.42 5.95 15.12
N MET A 219 -16.21 4.76 15.69
CA MET A 219 -16.60 3.48 15.09
C MET A 219 -18.12 3.37 14.93
N VAL A 220 -18.91 3.85 15.90
CA VAL A 220 -20.38 3.90 15.73
C VAL A 220 -20.79 4.81 14.59
N LYS A 221 -20.17 6.00 14.46
CA LYS A 221 -20.44 6.92 13.34
C LYS A 221 -20.07 6.32 11.98
N ALA A 222 -19.09 5.43 11.94
CA ALA A 222 -18.66 4.72 10.74
C ALA A 222 -19.52 3.49 10.43
N GLY A 223 -20.42 3.07 11.34
CA GLY A 223 -21.20 1.84 11.22
C GLY A 223 -20.44 0.57 11.63
N ASP A 224 -19.25 0.68 12.20
CA ASP A 224 -18.42 -0.46 12.63
C ASP A 224 -18.95 -1.08 13.95
N LEU A 225 -19.75 -0.34 14.72
CA LEU A 225 -20.33 -0.76 16.00
C LEU A 225 -21.78 -0.28 16.10
N THR A 226 -22.65 -1.08 16.72
CA THR A 226 -23.98 -0.60 17.13
C THR A 226 -23.89 0.27 18.40
N PRO A 227 -24.90 1.10 18.69
CA PRO A 227 -24.96 1.88 19.93
C PRO A 227 -24.88 1.00 21.19
N GLU A 228 -25.45 -0.19 21.17
CA GLU A 228 -25.44 -1.16 22.27
C GLU A 228 -24.05 -1.76 22.46
N GLN A 229 -23.41 -2.20 21.38
CA GLN A 229 -22.03 -2.71 21.41
C GLN A 229 -21.03 -1.65 21.90
N ARG A 230 -21.26 -0.38 21.55
CA ARG A 230 -20.47 0.73 22.09
C ARG A 230 -20.67 0.88 23.59
N ALA A 231 -21.92 0.81 24.09
CA ALA A 231 -22.18 0.93 25.52
C ALA A 231 -21.49 -0.17 26.32
N ASP A 232 -21.53 -1.40 25.80
CA ASP A 232 -20.82 -2.54 26.37
C ASP A 232 -19.29 -2.36 26.35
N ALA A 233 -18.72 -1.95 25.20
CA ALA A 233 -17.30 -1.66 25.07
C ALA A 233 -16.83 -0.55 26.03
N LEU A 234 -17.63 0.51 26.22
CA LEU A 234 -17.34 1.57 27.19
C LEU A 234 -17.43 1.07 28.64
N GLY A 235 -18.37 0.16 28.95
CA GLY A 235 -18.44 -0.51 30.24
C GLY A 235 -17.14 -1.28 30.53
N HIS A 236 -16.65 -2.05 29.56
CA HIS A 236 -15.35 -2.73 29.68
C HIS A 236 -14.17 -1.76 29.79
N LEU A 237 -14.17 -0.65 29.06
CA LEU A 237 -13.11 0.36 29.15
C LEU A 237 -12.98 0.95 30.57
N THR A 238 -14.10 1.04 31.30
CA THR A 238 -14.12 1.49 32.71
C THR A 238 -13.74 0.41 33.72
N SER A 239 -13.49 -0.83 33.29
CA SER A 239 -13.10 -1.91 34.19
C SER A 239 -11.70 -1.66 34.80
N PRO A 240 -11.42 -2.19 36.01
CA PRO A 240 -10.11 -2.03 36.65
C PRO A 240 -8.97 -2.59 35.80
N ASP A 241 -9.22 -3.63 35.00
CA ASP A 241 -8.17 -4.27 34.19
C ASP A 241 -7.71 -3.38 33.04
N PHE A 242 -8.65 -2.79 32.29
CA PHE A 242 -8.32 -1.89 31.17
C PHE A 242 -7.84 -0.52 31.65
N THR A 243 -8.40 0.00 32.74
CA THR A 243 -7.91 1.24 33.34
C THR A 243 -6.49 1.08 33.90
N GLY A 244 -6.20 -0.06 34.56
CA GLY A 244 -4.85 -0.42 35.00
C GLY A 244 -3.87 -0.54 33.83
N TYR A 245 -4.26 -1.20 32.74
CA TYR A 245 -3.42 -1.30 31.53
C TYR A 245 -3.10 0.07 30.93
N LEU A 246 -4.11 0.93 30.74
CA LEU A 246 -3.95 2.27 30.16
C LEU A 246 -3.17 3.22 31.07
N HIS A 247 -3.18 3.00 32.39
CA HIS A 247 -2.33 3.75 33.32
C HIS A 247 -0.85 3.37 33.16
N ALA A 248 -0.56 2.08 32.98
CA ALA A 248 0.79 1.59 32.70
C ALA A 248 1.27 1.95 31.27
N HIS A 249 0.34 2.13 30.32
CA HIS A 249 0.61 2.42 28.91
C HIS A 249 -0.10 3.72 28.49
N PRO A 250 0.48 4.89 28.82
CA PRO A 250 -0.22 6.17 28.71
C PRO A 250 -0.21 6.76 27.29
N MET A 251 0.31 6.06 26.27
CA MET A 251 0.42 6.66 24.94
C MET A 251 -0.91 6.60 24.18
N PRO A 252 -1.21 7.60 23.33
CA PRO A 252 -2.44 7.60 22.53
C PRO A 252 -2.61 6.37 21.65
N ARG A 253 -1.51 5.79 21.16
CA ARG A 253 -1.52 4.56 20.37
C ARG A 253 -2.12 3.40 21.17
N ASP A 254 -1.78 3.28 22.45
CA ASP A 254 -2.30 2.24 23.35
C ASP A 254 -3.82 2.37 23.51
N GLY A 255 -4.32 3.62 23.57
CA GLY A 255 -5.75 3.90 23.57
C GLY A 255 -6.46 3.46 22.29
N VAL A 256 -5.82 3.61 21.12
CA VAL A 256 -6.35 3.09 19.85
C VAL A 256 -6.37 1.58 19.85
N ASP A 257 -5.29 0.94 20.31
CA ASP A 257 -5.18 -0.52 20.36
C ASP A 257 -6.22 -1.13 21.31
N VAL A 258 -6.45 -0.51 22.48
CA VAL A 258 -7.52 -0.90 23.41
C VAL A 258 -8.90 -0.72 22.78
N ALA A 259 -9.19 0.39 22.12
CA ALA A 259 -10.50 0.58 21.47
C ALA A 259 -10.76 -0.46 20.38
N GLU A 260 -9.75 -0.83 19.60
CA GLU A 260 -9.88 -1.87 18.58
C GLU A 260 -10.01 -3.27 19.20
N GLY A 261 -9.30 -3.56 20.29
CA GLY A 261 -9.46 -4.79 21.07
C GLY A 261 -10.86 -4.92 21.69
N LEU A 262 -11.40 -3.82 22.24
CA LEU A 262 -12.76 -3.76 22.77
C LEU A 262 -13.83 -3.90 21.69
N ARG A 263 -13.60 -3.38 20.48
CA ARG A 263 -14.46 -3.67 19.33
C ARG A 263 -14.48 -5.17 19.04
N ASP A 264 -13.32 -5.81 18.99
CA ASP A 264 -13.24 -7.25 18.73
C ASP A 264 -13.91 -8.08 19.84
N LEU A 265 -13.83 -7.62 21.09
CA LEU A 265 -14.55 -8.17 22.24
C LEU A 265 -16.06 -8.18 21.99
N VAL A 266 -16.67 -7.03 21.70
CA VAL A 266 -18.13 -6.91 21.60
C VAL A 266 -18.69 -7.44 20.28
N VAL A 267 -17.90 -7.45 19.21
CA VAL A 267 -18.34 -7.94 17.89
C VAL A 267 -18.13 -9.44 17.74
N SER A 268 -16.99 -9.96 18.18
CA SER A 268 -16.62 -11.38 18.02
C SER A 268 -16.82 -12.21 19.28
N GLY A 269 -17.24 -11.61 20.39
CA GLY A 269 -17.45 -12.30 21.67
C GLY A 269 -16.16 -12.76 22.35
N LYS A 270 -15.01 -12.12 22.10
CA LYS A 270 -13.76 -12.44 22.82
C LYS A 270 -13.92 -12.11 24.31
N SER A 271 -13.10 -12.71 25.17
CA SER A 271 -13.06 -12.34 26.59
C SER A 271 -12.17 -11.11 26.84
N ALA A 272 -12.50 -10.31 27.86
CA ALA A 272 -11.68 -9.16 28.28
C ALA A 272 -10.23 -9.56 28.62
N ALA A 273 -10.06 -10.68 29.34
CA ALA A 273 -8.75 -11.21 29.69
C ALA A 273 -7.92 -11.56 28.44
N SER A 274 -8.54 -12.14 27.40
CA SER A 274 -7.87 -12.46 26.14
C SER A 274 -7.41 -11.21 25.41
N VAL A 275 -8.20 -10.12 25.42
CA VAL A 275 -7.79 -8.85 24.79
C VAL A 275 -6.59 -8.22 25.51
N LEU A 276 -6.59 -8.24 26.84
CA LEU A 276 -5.47 -7.71 27.63
C LEU A 276 -4.19 -8.52 27.43
N ASP A 277 -4.29 -9.85 27.38
CA ASP A 277 -3.17 -10.73 27.07
C ASP A 277 -2.61 -10.44 25.66
N GLU A 278 -3.47 -10.26 24.65
CA GLU A 278 -3.07 -9.86 23.29
C GLU A 278 -2.31 -8.50 23.28
N LEU A 279 -2.70 -7.56 24.14
CA LEU A 279 -2.03 -6.26 24.26
C LEU A 279 -0.67 -6.35 24.96
N GLN A 280 -0.55 -7.19 26.01
CA GLN A 280 0.69 -7.37 26.77
C GLN A 280 1.75 -8.20 26.02
N THR A 281 1.31 -9.26 25.33
CA THR A 281 2.16 -10.15 24.52
C THR A 281 2.81 -9.45 23.33
N GLY A 282 2.30 -8.30 22.91
CA GLY A 282 2.90 -7.46 21.87
C GLY A 282 4.11 -6.63 22.30
N SER A 283 4.51 -6.66 23.58
CA SER A 283 5.60 -5.85 24.11
C SER A 283 7.01 -6.38 23.76
N PRO A 284 8.05 -5.52 23.67
CA PRO A 284 9.43 -5.95 23.42
C PRO A 284 9.99 -6.90 24.48
N GLU A 285 9.60 -6.73 25.74
CA GLU A 285 10.02 -7.61 26.83
C GLU A 285 9.40 -9.00 26.70
N ALA A 286 8.10 -9.08 26.38
CA ALA A 286 7.43 -10.34 26.10
C ALA A 286 8.04 -11.06 24.89
N ALA A 287 8.38 -10.31 23.83
CA ALA A 287 9.05 -10.86 22.65
C ALA A 287 10.41 -11.49 23.00
N ARG A 288 11.26 -10.78 23.77
CA ARG A 288 12.57 -11.33 24.20
C ARG A 288 12.42 -12.55 25.10
N LYS A 289 11.45 -12.53 26.02
CA LYS A 289 11.15 -13.68 26.87
C LYS A 289 10.73 -14.89 26.05
N ALA A 290 9.80 -14.73 25.10
CA ALA A 290 9.35 -15.81 24.22
C ALA A 290 10.49 -16.38 23.35
N LEU A 291 11.40 -15.52 22.87
CA LEU A 291 12.58 -15.95 22.12
C LEU A 291 13.59 -16.70 22.98
N ALA A 292 13.83 -16.25 24.22
CA ALA A 292 14.70 -16.94 25.16
C ALA A 292 14.16 -18.34 25.49
N GLU A 293 12.87 -18.46 25.79
CA GLU A 293 12.19 -19.73 26.07
C GLU A 293 12.19 -20.69 24.88
N SER A 294 12.14 -20.17 23.64
CA SER A 294 12.12 -20.97 22.41
C SER A 294 13.51 -21.19 21.78
N SER A 295 14.56 -20.61 22.36
CA SER A 295 15.91 -20.59 21.77
C SER A 295 16.52 -21.98 21.54
N HIS A 296 16.12 -22.96 22.35
CA HIS A 296 16.61 -24.35 22.28
C HIS A 296 15.79 -25.24 21.33
N ARG A 297 14.75 -24.72 20.68
CA ARG A 297 13.84 -25.50 19.83
C ARG A 297 13.75 -24.86 18.44
N ALA A 298 14.54 -25.35 17.49
CA ALA A 298 14.54 -24.83 16.13
C ALA A 298 13.15 -24.88 15.47
N ASP A 299 12.33 -25.89 15.77
CA ASP A 299 10.95 -25.99 15.32
C ASP A 299 10.08 -24.80 15.75
N ASN A 300 10.17 -24.39 17.02
CA ASN A 300 9.40 -23.27 17.54
C ASN A 300 9.94 -21.95 16.98
N LEU A 301 11.27 -21.81 16.92
CA LEU A 301 11.91 -20.61 16.41
C LEU A 301 11.61 -20.39 14.93
N SER A 302 11.66 -21.45 14.11
CA SER A 302 11.38 -21.35 12.68
C SER A 302 9.92 -21.00 12.41
N LEU A 303 8.99 -21.58 13.19
CA LEU A 303 7.58 -21.24 13.12
C LEU A 303 7.30 -19.79 13.58
N MET A 304 7.93 -19.35 14.68
CA MET A 304 7.82 -17.97 15.14
C MET A 304 8.31 -16.98 14.08
N VAL A 305 9.44 -17.28 13.45
CA VAL A 305 9.99 -16.47 12.37
C VAL A 305 9.03 -16.43 11.18
N ALA A 306 8.54 -17.59 10.73
CA ALA A 306 7.65 -17.69 9.58
C ALA A 306 6.40 -16.83 9.78
N ILE A 307 5.74 -16.94 10.95
CA ILE A 307 4.54 -16.17 11.27
C ILE A 307 4.88 -14.67 11.40
N SER A 308 6.06 -14.33 11.93
CA SER A 308 6.47 -12.93 12.09
C SER A 308 6.73 -12.24 10.74
N LEU A 309 7.33 -12.96 9.80
CA LEU A 309 7.68 -12.47 8.46
C LEU A 309 6.49 -12.51 7.50
N LEU A 310 5.68 -13.57 7.56
CA LEU A 310 4.58 -13.87 6.63
C LEU A 310 3.22 -13.84 7.35
N SER A 311 3.04 -12.88 8.25
CA SER A 311 1.84 -12.75 9.08
C SER A 311 0.57 -12.70 8.21
N GLY A 312 -0.40 -13.56 8.51
CA GLY A 312 -1.67 -13.65 7.77
C GLY A 312 -1.63 -14.50 6.49
N GLN A 313 -0.51 -15.18 6.20
CA GLN A 313 -0.44 -16.18 5.13
C GLN A 313 -1.07 -17.52 5.54
N ASP A 314 -1.35 -18.36 4.54
CA ASP A 314 -1.92 -19.69 4.73
C ASP A 314 -1.02 -20.60 5.57
N ARG A 315 -1.64 -21.51 6.34
CA ARG A 315 -0.93 -22.52 7.12
C ARG A 315 0.13 -23.28 6.33
N THR A 316 -0.17 -23.68 5.08
CA THR A 316 0.73 -24.50 4.25
C THR A 316 1.99 -23.73 3.86
N VAL A 317 1.83 -22.44 3.55
CA VAL A 317 2.95 -21.54 3.22
C VAL A 317 3.87 -21.37 4.42
N LEU A 318 3.30 -21.22 5.61
CA LEU A 318 4.05 -21.05 6.84
C LEU A 318 4.77 -22.33 7.26
N GLU A 319 4.13 -23.49 7.13
CA GLU A 319 4.76 -24.79 7.39
C GLU A 319 5.93 -25.04 6.44
N GLU A 320 5.74 -24.79 5.15
CA GLU A 320 6.77 -24.94 4.12
C GLU A 320 7.96 -24.02 4.40
N PHE A 321 7.73 -22.73 4.66
CA PHE A 321 8.78 -21.78 5.02
C PHE A 321 9.51 -22.20 6.31
N SER A 322 8.76 -22.64 7.33
CA SER A 322 9.32 -23.10 8.61
C SER A 322 10.17 -24.36 8.45
N ALA A 323 9.79 -25.26 7.53
CA ALA A 323 10.53 -26.49 7.24
C ALA A 323 11.84 -26.21 6.51
N ILE A 324 11.87 -25.21 5.61
CA ILE A 324 13.10 -24.76 4.92
C ILE A 324 14.05 -24.08 5.91
N LEU A 325 13.52 -23.23 6.80
CA LEU A 325 14.33 -22.47 7.75
C LEU A 325 14.95 -23.34 8.86
N ARG A 326 14.22 -24.37 9.32
CA ARG A 326 14.63 -25.23 10.44
C ARG A 326 16.06 -25.79 10.33
N PRO A 327 16.48 -26.46 9.24
CA PRO A 327 17.84 -26.97 9.12
C PRO A 327 18.92 -25.88 9.13
N HIS A 328 18.59 -24.65 8.68
CA HIS A 328 19.52 -23.52 8.74
C HIS A 328 19.73 -23.03 10.18
N ILE A 329 18.73 -23.18 11.06
CA ILE A 329 18.83 -22.87 12.48
C ILE A 329 19.62 -23.98 13.20
N ASP A 330 19.29 -25.25 12.94
CA ASP A 330 19.96 -26.40 13.56
C ASP A 330 21.46 -26.46 13.22
N GLY A 331 21.83 -26.19 11.95
CA GLY A 331 23.22 -26.19 11.51
C GLY A 331 24.11 -25.12 12.16
N ARG A 332 23.54 -24.15 12.89
CA ARG A 332 24.29 -23.19 13.72
C ARG A 332 24.69 -23.75 15.08
N GLY A 333 23.97 -24.77 15.55
CA GLY A 333 24.18 -25.44 16.85
C GLY A 333 25.24 -26.53 16.83
N ASP A 334 25.67 -26.99 15.65
CA ASP A 334 26.75 -27.96 15.55
C ASP A 334 28.11 -27.27 15.75
N PRO A 335 28.95 -27.72 16.70
CA PRO A 335 30.31 -27.22 16.79
C PRO A 335 31.05 -27.52 15.48
N ALA A 336 31.83 -26.53 15.02
CA ALA A 336 32.61 -26.58 13.78
C ALA A 336 33.24 -27.97 13.55
N PRO A 337 33.28 -28.47 12.30
CA PRO A 337 33.87 -29.76 12.02
C PRO A 337 35.32 -29.72 12.49
N LEU A 338 35.62 -30.47 13.55
CA LEU A 338 36.99 -30.71 13.99
C LEU A 338 37.74 -31.20 12.77
N THR A 339 38.67 -30.36 12.33
CA THR A 339 39.64 -30.61 11.29
C THR A 339 40.08 -32.06 11.28
N ALA A 340 39.86 -32.69 10.13
CA ALA A 340 40.42 -33.97 9.76
C ALA A 340 41.90 -34.05 10.16
N GLY A 341 42.25 -35.03 10.99
CA GLY A 341 43.64 -35.17 11.41
C GLY A 341 43.94 -36.22 12.48
N ARG A 342 43.40 -37.44 12.39
CA ARG A 342 44.17 -38.66 12.73
C ARG A 342 43.39 -39.96 12.47
N PRO A 343 43.94 -40.90 11.68
CA PRO A 343 43.50 -42.28 11.72
C PRO A 343 44.19 -43.02 12.90
N GLU A 344 43.57 -44.12 13.31
CA GLU A 344 44.06 -45.18 14.20
C GLU A 344 44.05 -44.94 15.71
N ARG A 345 43.07 -45.56 16.39
CA ARG A 345 43.35 -46.85 17.04
C ARG A 345 42.07 -47.59 17.43
N ILE A 346 41.96 -48.79 16.90
CA ILE A 346 41.14 -49.88 17.39
C ILE A 346 41.70 -50.27 18.76
N ASP A 347 40.91 -50.16 19.83
CA ASP A 347 40.64 -51.28 20.74
C ASP A 347 39.83 -50.89 22.00
N THR A 348 39.12 -51.90 22.49
CA THR A 348 38.55 -52.08 23.84
C THR A 348 37.20 -51.42 24.21
N ARG A 349 36.14 -52.21 23.96
CA ARG A 349 34.98 -52.50 24.86
C ARG A 349 34.77 -51.53 26.03
N GLY A 350 33.88 -50.56 25.84
CA GLY A 350 33.09 -49.91 26.89
C GLY A 350 31.59 -50.12 26.60
N PRO A 351 30.71 -50.08 27.62
CA PRO A 351 29.29 -50.36 27.43
C PRO A 351 28.71 -49.31 26.48
N VAL A 352 27.97 -49.78 25.50
CA VAL A 352 27.13 -48.95 24.63
C VAL A 352 26.10 -48.29 25.55
N THR A 353 26.39 -47.09 26.04
CA THR A 353 25.34 -46.14 26.39
C THR A 353 24.62 -45.84 25.10
N GLU A 354 23.55 -46.58 24.86
CA GLU A 354 22.48 -46.18 23.96
C GLU A 354 22.10 -44.75 24.36
N GLY A 355 22.69 -43.76 23.68
CA GLY A 355 22.14 -42.42 23.67
C GLY A 355 20.67 -42.56 23.29
N PRO A 356 19.74 -41.86 23.96
CA PRO A 356 18.32 -42.03 23.72
C PRO A 356 18.09 -41.82 22.22
N GLN A 357 17.88 -42.92 21.51
CA GLN A 357 17.30 -42.89 20.18
C GLN A 357 15.90 -42.35 20.42
N THR A 358 15.77 -41.02 20.42
CA THR A 358 14.50 -40.34 20.30
C THR A 358 13.87 -40.94 19.06
N ARG A 359 12.97 -41.91 19.25
CA ARG A 359 12.07 -42.41 18.23
C ARG A 359 11.55 -41.15 17.55
N ARG A 360 11.93 -40.95 16.29
CA ARG A 360 11.40 -39.84 15.48
C ARG A 360 9.91 -40.08 15.43
N ASP A 361 9.18 -39.35 16.27
CA ASP A 361 7.74 -39.33 16.25
C ASP A 361 7.34 -38.86 14.84
N VAL A 362 6.80 -39.81 14.06
CA VAL A 362 6.48 -39.59 12.64
C VAL A 362 5.33 -38.60 12.51
N LEU A 363 4.48 -38.49 13.54
CA LEU A 363 3.33 -37.59 13.55
C LEU A 363 3.67 -36.25 14.20
N GLY A 364 4.52 -36.25 15.23
CA GLY A 364 4.86 -35.05 15.99
C GLY A 364 3.63 -34.39 16.63
N PRO A 365 3.80 -33.23 17.29
CA PRO A 365 2.67 -32.45 17.79
C PRO A 365 1.84 -31.91 16.62
N ALA A 366 0.52 -31.85 16.80
CA ALA A 366 -0.39 -31.26 15.82
C ALA A 366 0.01 -29.81 15.50
N PHE A 367 -0.32 -29.33 14.30
CA PHE A 367 0.04 -27.96 13.91
C PHE A 367 -0.59 -26.92 14.85
N GLU A 368 -1.84 -27.13 15.26
CA GLU A 368 -2.55 -26.29 16.22
C GLU A 368 -1.83 -26.25 17.58
N ASP A 369 -1.29 -27.38 18.05
CA ASP A 369 -0.51 -27.44 19.29
C ASP A 369 0.81 -26.67 19.15
N ARG A 370 1.46 -26.78 17.99
CA ARG A 370 2.67 -26.00 17.68
C ARG A 370 2.39 -24.50 17.62
N LEU A 371 1.27 -24.10 17.01
CA LEU A 371 0.82 -22.71 16.98
C LEU A 371 0.53 -22.20 18.39
N ALA A 372 -0.21 -22.96 19.19
CA ALA A 372 -0.49 -22.60 20.58
C ALA A 372 0.81 -22.44 21.39
N ALA A 373 1.80 -23.32 21.20
CA ALA A 373 3.09 -23.25 21.87
C ALA A 373 3.89 -21.97 21.55
N VAL A 374 3.72 -21.40 20.35
CA VAL A 374 4.36 -20.13 19.97
C VAL A 374 3.46 -18.91 20.20
N GLY A 375 2.27 -19.11 20.76
CA GLY A 375 1.27 -18.07 20.99
C GLY A 375 0.64 -17.55 19.69
N ALA A 376 0.38 -18.43 18.73
CA ALA A 376 -0.29 -18.13 17.47
C ALA A 376 -1.61 -18.90 17.33
N ARG A 377 -2.45 -18.47 16.38
CA ARG A 377 -3.77 -19.07 16.13
C ARG A 377 -4.17 -18.98 14.66
N LEU A 378 -5.07 -19.89 14.28
CA LEU A 378 -5.73 -19.89 12.98
C LEU A 378 -6.87 -18.85 12.97
N LEU A 379 -6.99 -18.11 11.88
CA LEU A 379 -8.16 -17.27 11.59
C LEU A 379 -9.24 -18.09 10.86
N PRO A 380 -10.50 -17.63 10.88
CA PRO A 380 -11.57 -18.23 10.09
C PRO A 380 -11.14 -18.38 8.61
N PRO A 381 -11.46 -19.53 7.96
CA PRO A 381 -11.12 -19.75 6.57
C PRO A 381 -11.64 -18.62 5.68
N ARG A 382 -10.80 -18.16 4.77
CA ARG A 382 -11.18 -17.22 3.70
C ARG A 382 -11.36 -18.00 2.42
N PHE A 383 -12.50 -17.81 1.76
CA PHE A 383 -12.80 -18.47 0.50
C PHE A 383 -12.41 -17.56 -0.65
N GLY A 384 -11.31 -17.91 -1.33
CA GLY A 384 -10.97 -17.39 -2.65
C GLY A 384 -11.21 -18.45 -3.71
N ARG A 385 -10.25 -18.63 -4.62
CA ARG A 385 -10.23 -19.79 -5.53
C ARG A 385 -10.11 -21.12 -4.77
N TYR A 386 -9.43 -21.08 -3.62
CA TYR A 386 -9.28 -22.18 -2.68
C TYR A 386 -9.52 -21.66 -1.25
N PRO A 387 -9.96 -22.50 -0.30
CA PRO A 387 -10.03 -22.10 1.10
C PRO A 387 -8.61 -21.88 1.63
N VAL A 388 -8.35 -20.68 2.11
CA VAL A 388 -7.11 -20.30 2.79
C VAL A 388 -7.39 -20.23 4.28
N GLN A 389 -6.50 -20.76 5.10
CA GLN A 389 -6.57 -20.68 6.56
C GLN A 389 -5.41 -19.81 7.08
N PRO A 390 -5.62 -18.50 7.24
CA PRO A 390 -4.56 -17.59 7.67
C PRO A 390 -4.10 -17.87 9.10
N VAL A 391 -2.81 -17.68 9.37
CA VAL A 391 -2.26 -17.76 10.74
C VAL A 391 -1.77 -16.39 11.18
N VAL A 392 -2.04 -16.04 12.43
CA VAL A 392 -1.54 -14.82 13.08
C VAL A 392 -1.09 -15.12 14.51
N PHE A 393 -0.21 -14.28 15.07
CA PHE A 393 0.05 -14.32 16.49
C PHE A 393 -1.18 -13.87 17.31
N SER A 394 -1.31 -14.44 18.49
CA SER A 394 -2.10 -13.88 19.58
C SER A 394 -1.33 -12.65 20.08
N GLY A 395 -1.79 -11.48 19.67
CA GLY A 395 -1.21 -10.18 20.00
C GLY A 395 -0.89 -9.33 18.76
N ARG A 396 -1.49 -8.14 18.70
CA ARG A 396 -1.52 -7.28 17.51
C ARG A 396 -0.14 -6.83 17.02
N HIS A 397 0.79 -6.57 17.95
CA HIS A 397 2.14 -6.07 17.63
C HIS A 397 3.23 -7.14 17.77
N ARG A 398 2.84 -8.39 18.06
CA ARG A 398 3.77 -9.46 18.39
C ARG A 398 4.63 -9.85 17.18
N SER A 399 4.04 -9.98 15.98
CA SER A 399 4.77 -10.29 14.74
C SER A 399 5.89 -9.27 14.48
N ASP A 400 5.54 -7.98 14.48
CA ASP A 400 6.47 -6.88 14.18
C ASP A 400 7.59 -6.82 15.24
N THR A 401 7.25 -7.02 16.51
CA THR A 401 8.20 -6.93 17.62
C THR A 401 9.15 -8.12 17.67
N LEU A 402 8.64 -9.35 17.47
CA LEU A 402 9.45 -10.56 17.40
C LEU A 402 10.42 -10.49 16.22
N LEU A 403 9.95 -10.11 15.03
CA LEU A 403 10.82 -10.01 13.87
C LEU A 403 11.91 -8.97 14.09
N ARG A 404 11.57 -7.82 14.70
CA ARG A 404 12.56 -6.78 15.02
C ARG A 404 13.65 -7.30 15.97
N CYS A 405 13.27 -7.98 17.05
CA CYS A 405 14.24 -8.57 17.97
C CYS A 405 15.09 -9.63 17.26
N LEU A 406 14.47 -10.58 16.55
CA LEU A 406 15.17 -11.62 15.78
C LEU A 406 16.18 -11.05 14.79
N TRP A 407 15.79 -10.01 14.05
CA TRP A 407 16.60 -9.47 12.97
C TRP A 407 17.72 -8.55 13.46
N LEU A 408 17.46 -7.73 14.48
CA LEU A 408 18.39 -6.70 14.96
C LEU A 408 19.22 -7.15 16.16
N ASP A 409 18.66 -7.96 17.07
CA ASP A 409 19.32 -8.34 18.31
C ASP A 409 20.15 -9.63 18.16
N TYR A 410 19.84 -10.49 17.15
CA TYR A 410 20.52 -11.77 16.95
C TYR A 410 21.36 -11.79 15.66
N GLU A 411 22.68 -11.84 15.82
CA GLU A 411 23.63 -11.88 14.71
C GLU A 411 23.37 -13.06 13.76
N GLY A 412 23.53 -12.84 12.45
CA GLY A 412 23.37 -13.86 11.41
C GLY A 412 21.92 -14.18 11.02
N MET A 413 20.93 -13.84 11.84
CA MET A 413 19.52 -14.15 11.57
C MET A 413 19.03 -13.51 10.27
N ALA A 414 19.33 -12.24 10.04
CA ALA A 414 18.98 -11.55 8.79
C ALA A 414 19.47 -12.31 7.52
N GLY A 415 20.70 -12.83 7.56
CA GLY A 415 21.27 -13.60 6.45
C GLY A 415 20.55 -14.94 6.23
N LEU A 416 20.13 -15.61 7.31
CA LEU A 416 19.32 -16.82 7.23
C LEU A 416 17.96 -16.54 6.62
N LEU A 417 17.29 -15.47 7.06
CA LEU A 417 15.96 -15.09 6.55
C LEU A 417 15.99 -14.78 5.06
N TRP A 418 17.00 -14.05 4.59
CA TRP A 418 17.18 -13.79 3.17
C TRP A 418 17.45 -15.07 2.37
N ARG A 419 18.29 -15.98 2.90
CA ARG A 419 18.57 -17.26 2.25
C ARG A 419 17.31 -18.14 2.17
N THR A 420 16.57 -18.26 3.25
CA THR A 420 15.31 -19.02 3.28
C THR A 420 14.27 -18.42 2.34
N LEU A 421 14.14 -17.09 2.28
CA LEU A 421 13.29 -16.44 1.28
C LEU A 421 13.74 -16.75 -0.16
N ASP A 422 15.04 -16.84 -0.41
CA ASP A 422 15.57 -17.17 -1.73
C ASP A 422 15.20 -18.61 -2.16
N GLU A 423 15.26 -19.55 -1.23
CA GLU A 423 14.98 -20.98 -1.39
C GLU A 423 13.47 -21.31 -1.41
N ALA A 424 12.64 -20.51 -0.74
CA ALA A 424 11.21 -20.76 -0.63
C ALA A 424 10.50 -20.66 -2.00
N PRO A 425 9.59 -21.60 -2.32
CA PRO A 425 8.79 -21.50 -3.54
C PRO A 425 7.87 -20.29 -3.46
N HIS A 426 7.73 -19.60 -4.60
CA HIS A 426 6.92 -18.40 -4.68
C HIS A 426 5.42 -18.72 -4.52
N ARG A 427 4.75 -17.96 -3.65
CA ARG A 427 3.30 -17.96 -3.49
C ARG A 427 2.83 -16.51 -3.46
N SER A 428 1.75 -16.21 -4.17
CA SER A 428 1.19 -14.85 -4.21
C SER A 428 0.93 -14.35 -2.79
N GLY A 429 1.45 -13.17 -2.46
CA GLY A 429 1.24 -12.49 -1.19
C GLY A 429 2.46 -12.53 -0.25
N ILE A 430 3.42 -13.42 -0.51
CA ILE A 430 4.69 -13.48 0.23
C ILE A 430 5.46 -12.18 0.05
N GLU A 431 5.59 -11.68 -1.17
CA GLU A 431 6.31 -10.45 -1.50
C GLU A 431 5.72 -9.22 -0.81
N LEU A 432 4.39 -9.14 -0.68
CA LEU A 432 3.72 -8.06 0.05
C LEU A 432 3.98 -8.17 1.56
N THR A 433 3.67 -9.33 2.15
CA THR A 433 3.75 -9.53 3.60
C THR A 433 5.20 -9.48 4.10
N ALA A 434 6.11 -10.23 3.46
CA ALA A 434 7.54 -10.20 3.79
C ALA A 434 8.13 -8.82 3.52
N GLY A 435 7.79 -8.18 2.38
CA GLY A 435 8.28 -6.84 2.04
C GLY A 435 7.90 -5.81 3.10
N GLN A 436 6.64 -5.79 3.53
CA GLN A 436 6.18 -4.89 4.59
C GLN A 436 6.86 -5.17 5.94
N ALA A 437 6.95 -6.44 6.33
CA ALA A 437 7.58 -6.84 7.58
C ALA A 437 9.08 -6.45 7.61
N ILE A 438 9.81 -6.73 6.53
CA ILE A 438 11.21 -6.34 6.35
C ILE A 438 11.34 -4.81 6.37
N GLY A 439 10.49 -4.07 5.66
CA GLY A 439 10.51 -2.62 5.65
C GLY A 439 10.32 -2.00 7.04
N LYS A 440 9.41 -2.54 7.85
CA LYS A 440 9.22 -2.12 9.25
C LYS A 440 10.44 -2.41 10.12
N VAL A 441 11.09 -3.56 9.94
CA VAL A 441 12.28 -3.93 10.72
C VAL A 441 13.48 -3.06 10.34
N LEU A 442 13.73 -2.90 9.04
CA LEU A 442 14.80 -2.05 8.53
C LEU A 442 14.57 -0.57 8.87
N ALA A 443 13.34 -0.16 9.16
CA ALA A 443 13.04 1.16 9.68
C ALA A 443 13.69 1.47 11.04
N HIS A 444 14.00 0.43 11.81
CA HIS A 444 14.66 0.51 13.11
C HIS A 444 16.15 0.15 13.06
N ALA A 445 16.62 -0.40 11.94
CA ALA A 445 18.02 -0.77 11.78
C ALA A 445 18.90 0.50 11.71
N THR A 446 20.06 0.43 12.35
CA THR A 446 21.05 1.50 12.36
C THR A 446 22.26 1.11 11.52
N GLY A 447 22.76 2.04 10.72
CA GLY A 447 24.02 1.88 9.98
C GLY A 447 23.92 2.23 8.49
N PRO A 448 25.05 2.50 7.84
CA PRO A 448 25.08 2.86 6.41
C PRO A 448 24.69 1.68 5.51
N ASP A 449 24.83 0.43 5.99
CA ASP A 449 24.70 -0.77 5.17
C ASP A 449 23.33 -1.44 5.25
N THR A 450 22.38 -0.87 6.01
CA THR A 450 21.02 -1.38 6.17
C THR A 450 20.33 -1.60 4.82
N LEU A 451 20.43 -0.62 3.91
CA LEU A 451 19.81 -0.69 2.59
C LEU A 451 20.55 -1.61 1.61
N ARG A 452 21.84 -1.87 1.83
CA ARG A 452 22.65 -2.72 0.96
C ARG A 452 22.13 -4.16 0.92
N GLN A 453 21.50 -4.62 2.00
CA GLN A 453 20.92 -5.96 2.10
C GLN A 453 19.77 -6.20 1.11
N LEU A 454 19.12 -5.14 0.61
CA LEU A 454 18.04 -5.25 -0.38
C LEU A 454 18.54 -5.48 -1.81
N HIS A 455 19.82 -5.17 -2.09
CA HIS A 455 20.36 -5.17 -3.44
C HIS A 455 20.27 -6.53 -4.16
N PRO A 456 20.58 -7.68 -3.54
CA PRO A 456 20.48 -8.98 -4.22
C PRO A 456 19.07 -9.30 -4.73
N PHE A 457 18.04 -8.95 -3.96
CA PHE A 457 16.64 -9.13 -4.34
C PHE A 457 16.19 -8.10 -5.39
N ALA A 458 16.67 -6.85 -5.27
CA ALA A 458 16.38 -5.77 -6.22
C ALA A 458 16.98 -6.03 -7.62
N ALA A 459 18.14 -6.67 -7.66
CA ALA A 459 18.84 -7.00 -8.90
C ALA A 459 18.37 -8.32 -9.54
N SER A 460 17.42 -9.03 -8.92
CA SER A 460 16.97 -10.34 -9.41
C SER A 460 16.08 -10.24 -10.66
N ASP A 461 16.20 -11.23 -11.55
CA ASP A 461 15.31 -11.39 -12.71
C ASP A 461 13.88 -11.78 -12.31
N LYS A 462 13.70 -12.36 -11.12
CA LYS A 462 12.39 -12.75 -10.59
C LYS A 462 11.60 -11.52 -10.13
N ARG A 463 10.46 -11.25 -10.77
CA ARG A 463 9.59 -10.09 -10.48
C ARG A 463 9.15 -10.03 -9.01
N TRP A 464 8.79 -11.16 -8.39
CA TRP A 464 8.31 -11.15 -7.01
C TRP A 464 9.39 -10.69 -6.00
N ARG A 465 10.68 -10.96 -6.27
CA ARG A 465 11.80 -10.50 -5.41
C ARG A 465 11.96 -8.99 -5.50
N ARG A 466 11.84 -8.43 -6.69
CA ARG A 466 11.83 -6.98 -6.91
C ARG A 466 10.62 -6.31 -6.25
N ARG A 467 9.43 -6.92 -6.34
CA ARG A 467 8.21 -6.44 -5.66
C ARG A 467 8.36 -6.47 -4.13
N LEU A 468 8.97 -7.49 -3.57
CA LEU A 468 9.28 -7.57 -2.14
C LEU A 468 10.12 -6.35 -1.71
N VAL A 469 11.18 -6.03 -2.46
CA VAL A 469 12.01 -4.85 -2.21
C VAL A 469 11.20 -3.56 -2.38
N ALA A 470 10.36 -3.46 -3.40
CA ALA A 470 9.50 -2.31 -3.63
C ALA A 470 8.56 -2.04 -2.44
N TYR A 471 7.96 -3.08 -1.86
CA TYR A 471 7.14 -2.95 -0.65
C TYR A 471 7.97 -2.57 0.58
N ALA A 472 9.16 -3.16 0.75
CA ALA A 472 10.06 -2.81 1.84
C ALA A 472 10.48 -1.33 1.79
N LEU A 473 10.90 -0.84 0.62
CA LEU A 473 11.24 0.58 0.41
C LEU A 473 10.02 1.49 0.62
N GLY A 474 8.85 1.07 0.13
CA GLY A 474 7.59 1.78 0.33
C GLY A 474 7.21 1.95 1.80
N GLU A 475 7.42 0.92 2.63
CA GLU A 475 7.24 0.99 4.08
C GLU A 475 8.31 1.84 4.77
N MET A 476 9.58 1.71 4.38
CA MET A 476 10.68 2.49 4.96
C MET A 476 10.50 3.99 4.78
N VAL A 477 9.96 4.44 3.64
CA VAL A 477 9.69 5.87 3.39
C VAL A 477 8.57 6.44 4.27
N GLN A 478 7.73 5.58 4.86
CA GLN A 478 6.77 6.02 5.87
C GLN A 478 7.44 6.46 7.18
N TYR A 479 8.76 6.27 7.32
CA TYR A 479 9.57 6.75 8.42
C TYR A 479 10.42 7.94 7.94
N PRO A 480 10.14 9.17 8.42
CA PRO A 480 10.80 10.38 7.93
C PRO A 480 12.33 10.35 7.93
N ALA A 481 12.94 9.67 8.92
CA ALA A 481 14.39 9.57 9.04
C ALA A 481 15.06 8.85 7.86
N LEU A 482 14.35 7.95 7.18
CA LEU A 482 14.90 7.11 6.10
C LEU A 482 14.51 7.56 4.70
N THR A 483 13.59 8.53 4.60
CA THR A 483 13.13 9.11 3.35
C THR A 483 14.28 9.49 2.42
N GLY A 484 15.27 10.23 2.94
CA GLY A 484 16.40 10.71 2.14
C GLY A 484 17.24 9.56 1.59
N ALA A 485 17.59 8.61 2.45
CA ALA A 485 18.41 7.45 2.08
C ALA A 485 17.73 6.57 1.02
N VAL A 486 16.43 6.29 1.16
CA VAL A 486 15.68 5.51 0.16
C VAL A 486 15.60 6.26 -1.16
N ARG A 487 15.35 7.57 -1.14
CA ARG A 487 15.29 8.38 -2.36
C ARG A 487 16.63 8.40 -3.10
N ASP A 488 17.74 8.52 -2.39
CA ASP A 488 19.07 8.54 -3.01
C ASP A 488 19.42 7.15 -3.58
N LEU A 489 19.05 6.07 -2.90
CA LEU A 489 19.14 4.71 -3.43
C LEU A 489 18.33 4.53 -4.71
N LEU A 490 17.06 4.95 -4.73
CA LEU A 490 16.20 4.86 -5.92
C LEU A 490 16.73 5.72 -7.07
N ARG A 491 17.29 6.90 -6.79
CA ARG A 491 17.96 7.73 -7.80
C ARG A 491 19.18 7.03 -8.39
N GLN A 492 20.00 6.37 -7.55
CA GLN A 492 21.14 5.58 -8.02
C GLN A 492 20.68 4.42 -8.89
N TRP A 493 19.70 3.64 -8.44
CA TRP A 493 19.15 2.49 -9.19
C TRP A 493 18.42 2.90 -10.47
N SER A 494 17.80 4.09 -10.50
CA SER A 494 17.10 4.58 -11.69
C SER A 494 18.03 4.80 -12.89
N ARG A 495 19.32 5.04 -12.62
CA ARG A 495 20.37 5.25 -13.62
C ARG A 495 21.33 4.07 -13.72
N ALA A 496 21.00 2.94 -13.09
CA ALA A 496 21.83 1.76 -13.15
C ALA A 496 21.71 1.11 -14.54
N THR A 497 22.83 0.62 -15.05
CA THR A 497 22.88 -0.12 -16.32
C THR A 497 22.03 -1.39 -16.27
N LEU A 498 21.93 -2.02 -15.10
CA LEU A 498 21.15 -3.24 -14.90
C LEU A 498 19.63 -2.94 -14.96
N VAL A 499 18.94 -3.52 -15.96
CA VAL A 499 17.50 -3.31 -16.18
C VAL A 499 16.66 -3.79 -14.99
N THR A 500 17.05 -4.86 -14.29
CA THR A 500 16.31 -5.36 -13.12
C THR A 500 16.24 -4.34 -11.98
N LEU A 501 17.29 -3.55 -11.75
CA LEU A 501 17.26 -2.45 -10.77
C LEU A 501 16.30 -1.34 -11.20
N ARG A 502 16.30 -0.99 -12.48
CA ARG A 502 15.35 -0.02 -13.06
C ARG A 502 13.90 -0.51 -12.96
N CYS A 503 13.66 -1.80 -13.20
CA CYS A 503 12.38 -2.45 -12.94
C CYS A 503 11.98 -2.35 -11.47
N THR A 504 12.89 -2.59 -10.52
CA THR A 504 12.62 -2.42 -9.08
C THR A 504 12.24 -0.98 -8.72
N VAL A 505 12.90 0.02 -9.33
CA VAL A 505 12.54 1.43 -9.13
C VAL A 505 11.12 1.71 -9.66
N ALA A 506 10.79 1.23 -10.86
CA ALA A 506 9.46 1.38 -11.42
C ALA A 506 8.39 0.65 -10.56
N GLU A 507 8.66 -0.56 -10.09
CA GLU A 507 7.79 -1.31 -9.18
C GLU A 507 7.62 -0.62 -7.81
N THR A 508 8.65 0.07 -7.32
CA THR A 508 8.57 0.92 -6.11
C THR A 508 7.68 2.14 -6.36
N CYS A 509 7.78 2.76 -7.54
CA CYS A 509 6.88 3.84 -7.97
C CYS A 509 5.43 3.36 -8.19
N ALA A 510 5.22 2.07 -8.42
CA ALA A 510 3.90 1.44 -8.49
C ALA A 510 3.31 1.04 -7.13
N GLY A 511 3.87 1.56 -6.03
CA GLY A 511 3.40 1.29 -4.67
C GLY A 511 3.17 2.55 -3.86
N SER A 512 3.22 2.38 -2.53
CA SER A 512 3.04 3.48 -1.57
C SER A 512 4.03 4.62 -1.78
N TYR A 513 5.27 4.33 -2.22
CA TYR A 513 6.27 5.36 -2.50
C TYR A 513 5.83 6.31 -3.63
N GLY A 514 5.31 5.78 -4.74
CA GLY A 514 4.91 6.62 -5.88
C GLY A 514 3.69 7.47 -5.59
N LEU A 515 2.67 6.89 -4.94
CA LEU A 515 1.49 7.62 -4.49
C LEU A 515 1.81 8.66 -3.41
N ALA A 516 2.83 8.40 -2.59
CA ALA A 516 3.32 9.37 -1.63
C ALA A 516 4.02 10.54 -2.33
N ARG A 517 4.66 10.33 -3.48
CA ARG A 517 5.59 11.31 -4.09
C ARG A 517 5.47 11.34 -5.61
N PRO A 518 4.31 11.73 -6.17
CA PRO A 518 4.03 11.59 -7.59
C PRO A 518 5.05 12.31 -8.48
N ALA A 519 5.46 13.53 -8.11
CA ALA A 519 6.45 14.30 -8.87
C ALA A 519 7.85 13.66 -8.87
N VAL A 520 8.28 13.08 -7.74
CA VAL A 520 9.57 12.38 -7.64
C VAL A 520 9.50 11.05 -8.39
N ALA A 521 8.38 10.33 -8.27
CA ALA A 521 8.14 9.09 -8.99
C ALA A 521 8.21 9.32 -10.51
N LEU A 522 7.55 10.34 -11.05
CA LEU A 522 7.63 10.68 -12.48
C LEU A 522 9.05 11.01 -12.95
N LYS A 523 9.86 11.67 -12.11
CA LYS A 523 11.29 11.91 -12.42
C LYS A 523 12.12 10.63 -12.39
N LEU A 524 11.82 9.70 -11.48
CA LEU A 524 12.48 8.39 -11.45
C LEU A 524 12.08 7.55 -12.65
N LEU A 525 10.80 7.56 -13.03
CA LEU A 525 10.29 6.89 -14.23
C LEU A 525 10.88 7.49 -15.51
N ASP A 526 11.14 8.79 -15.53
CA ASP A 526 11.88 9.42 -16.62
C ASP A 526 13.33 8.92 -16.70
N ALA A 527 14.01 8.85 -15.56
CA ALA A 527 15.41 8.41 -15.48
C ALA A 527 15.59 6.94 -15.87
N VAL A 528 14.65 6.05 -15.50
CA VAL A 528 14.75 4.63 -15.91
C VAL A 528 14.58 4.42 -17.42
N LEU A 529 13.95 5.38 -18.12
CA LEU A 529 13.73 5.39 -19.57
C LEU A 529 14.78 6.22 -20.33
N ASP A 530 15.81 6.75 -19.66
CA ASP A 530 16.80 7.67 -20.22
C ASP A 530 17.91 6.98 -21.05
N GLU A 531 17.84 5.66 -21.25
CA GLU A 531 18.84 4.96 -22.05
C GLU A 531 18.55 5.05 -23.56
N SER A 532 19.64 5.17 -24.32
CA SER A 532 19.64 5.27 -25.79
C SER A 532 19.42 3.93 -26.49
N ASP A 533 19.21 2.84 -25.76
CA ASP A 533 18.95 1.53 -26.36
C ASP A 533 17.60 1.52 -27.10
N LYS A 534 17.65 1.02 -28.34
CA LYS A 534 16.57 1.15 -29.32
C LYS A 534 15.31 0.36 -28.97
N GLU A 535 15.40 -0.64 -28.11
CA GLU A 535 14.26 -1.46 -27.72
C GLU A 535 13.98 -1.37 -26.23
N LEU A 536 12.79 -0.88 -25.90
CA LEU A 536 12.27 -0.89 -24.54
C LEU A 536 11.99 -2.33 -24.13
N GLU A 537 12.78 -2.86 -23.19
CA GLU A 537 12.62 -4.21 -22.66
C GLU A 537 11.21 -4.45 -22.11
N ARG A 538 10.65 -5.64 -22.37
CA ARG A 538 9.29 -6.01 -21.96
C ARG A 538 9.06 -5.90 -20.45
N GLY A 539 10.04 -6.31 -19.63
CA GLY A 539 9.99 -6.22 -18.18
C GLY A 539 9.86 -4.77 -17.70
N LEU A 540 10.75 -3.90 -18.18
CA LEU A 540 10.74 -2.47 -17.84
C LEU A 540 9.45 -1.79 -18.33
N ARG A 541 8.98 -2.10 -19.54
CA ARG A 541 7.71 -1.59 -20.05
C ARG A 541 6.55 -1.92 -19.12
N THR A 542 6.50 -3.15 -18.64
CA THR A 542 5.43 -3.64 -17.77
C THR A 542 5.49 -2.94 -16.40
N ALA A 543 6.69 -2.82 -15.82
CA ALA A 543 6.89 -2.16 -14.54
C ALA A 543 6.53 -0.65 -14.58
N VAL A 544 6.96 0.07 -15.62
CA VAL A 544 6.63 1.50 -15.80
C VAL A 544 5.14 1.68 -16.08
N SER A 545 4.53 0.82 -16.90
CA SER A 545 3.09 0.88 -17.16
C SER A 545 2.27 0.67 -15.88
N PHE A 546 2.69 -0.26 -15.03
CA PHE A 546 2.06 -0.49 -13.73
C PHE A 546 2.22 0.72 -12.79
N ALA A 547 3.38 1.38 -12.81
CA ALA A 547 3.60 2.60 -12.03
C ALA A 547 2.70 3.76 -12.48
N LEU A 548 2.60 4.00 -13.79
CA LEU A 548 1.72 5.04 -14.34
C LEU A 548 0.25 4.74 -14.06
N SER A 549 -0.17 3.49 -14.20
CA SER A 549 -1.52 3.00 -13.84
C SER A 549 -1.84 3.29 -12.37
N THR A 550 -0.89 3.00 -11.47
CA THR A 550 -1.01 3.30 -10.05
C THR A 550 -1.14 4.80 -9.81
N LEU A 551 -0.30 5.63 -10.43
CA LEU A 551 -0.38 7.09 -10.28
C LEU A 551 -1.71 7.65 -10.80
N LEU A 552 -2.20 7.16 -11.94
CA LEU A 552 -3.50 7.52 -12.53
C LEU A 552 -4.70 7.00 -11.73
N SER A 553 -4.51 6.18 -10.70
CA SER A 553 -5.62 5.81 -9.82
C SER A 553 -6.14 7.00 -8.99
N GLU A 554 -5.33 8.05 -8.81
CA GLU A 554 -5.69 9.27 -8.07
C GLU A 554 -5.86 10.47 -9.03
N ASP A 555 -7.02 11.14 -8.95
CA ASP A 555 -7.35 12.30 -9.81
C ASP A 555 -6.31 13.43 -9.71
N ALA A 556 -5.75 13.64 -8.51
CA ALA A 556 -4.74 14.67 -8.26
C ALA A 556 -3.47 14.52 -9.10
N ASN A 557 -3.15 13.30 -9.55
CA ASN A 557 -1.93 13.01 -10.29
C ASN A 557 -2.10 13.13 -11.81
N HIS A 558 -3.34 13.16 -12.32
CA HIS A 558 -3.61 13.06 -13.76
C HIS A 558 -2.91 14.15 -14.56
N ALA A 559 -3.00 15.42 -14.15
CA ALA A 559 -2.36 16.52 -14.89
C ALA A 559 -0.84 16.33 -15.01
N SER A 560 -0.17 15.87 -13.94
CA SER A 560 1.28 15.64 -13.96
C SER A 560 1.67 14.43 -14.82
N VAL A 561 0.89 13.34 -14.75
CA VAL A 561 1.13 12.15 -15.58
C VAL A 561 0.92 12.46 -17.06
N LEU A 562 -0.18 13.14 -17.42
CA LEU A 562 -0.47 13.51 -18.81
C LEU A 562 0.56 14.49 -19.37
N GLY A 563 1.00 15.45 -18.56
CA GLY A 563 2.11 16.36 -18.92
C GLY A 563 3.40 15.59 -19.21
N ARG A 564 3.76 14.61 -18.37
CA ARG A 564 4.93 13.75 -18.57
C ARG A 564 4.80 12.88 -19.82
N LEU A 565 3.63 12.30 -20.08
CA LEU A 565 3.38 11.53 -21.30
C LEU A 565 3.52 12.39 -22.56
N ARG A 566 3.06 13.64 -22.53
CA ARG A 566 3.26 14.60 -23.63
C ARG A 566 4.74 14.93 -23.83
N GLU A 567 5.49 15.15 -22.75
CA GLU A 567 6.95 15.36 -22.83
C GLU A 567 7.65 14.15 -23.46
N TRP A 568 7.29 12.93 -23.05
CA TRP A 568 7.86 11.70 -23.60
C TRP A 568 7.46 11.45 -25.05
N GLN A 569 6.25 11.83 -25.45
CA GLN A 569 5.82 11.76 -26.84
C GLN A 569 6.65 12.69 -27.74
N GLY A 570 7.03 13.87 -27.23
CA GLY A 570 7.90 14.81 -27.92
C GLY A 570 9.39 14.42 -27.93
N ALA A 571 9.78 13.32 -27.28
CA ALA A 571 11.14 12.80 -27.36
C ALA A 571 11.42 12.18 -28.74
N ASP A 572 12.69 12.04 -29.09
CA ASP A 572 13.09 11.51 -30.40
C ASP A 572 12.47 10.12 -30.66
N PRO A 573 11.94 9.87 -31.87
CA PRO A 573 11.42 8.55 -32.24
C PRO A 573 12.50 7.47 -32.06
N GLY A 574 12.11 6.34 -31.46
CA GLY A 574 13.02 5.23 -31.15
C GLY A 574 13.65 5.29 -29.75
N THR A 575 13.42 6.37 -28.98
CA THR A 575 13.77 6.38 -27.55
C THR A 575 12.76 5.55 -26.74
N GLN A 576 13.22 5.03 -25.59
CA GLN A 576 12.35 4.29 -24.67
C GLN A 576 11.20 5.15 -24.11
N ARG A 577 11.44 6.45 -23.88
CA ARG A 577 10.43 7.45 -23.50
C ARG A 577 9.32 7.53 -24.54
N HIS A 578 9.68 7.75 -25.80
CA HIS A 578 8.70 7.84 -26.89
C HIS A 578 7.92 6.53 -27.03
N ALA A 579 8.59 5.38 -27.02
CA ALA A 579 7.94 4.06 -27.08
C ALA A 579 6.94 3.83 -25.93
N MET A 580 7.28 4.27 -24.71
CA MET A 580 6.38 4.21 -23.56
C MET A 580 5.15 5.11 -23.73
N ALA A 581 5.35 6.37 -24.16
CA ALA A 581 4.26 7.30 -24.40
C ALA A 581 3.28 6.76 -25.46
N VAL A 582 3.81 6.26 -26.58
CA VAL A 582 3.01 5.63 -27.65
C VAL A 582 2.17 4.50 -27.10
N HIS A 583 2.77 3.59 -26.32
CA HIS A 583 2.07 2.45 -25.72
C HIS A 583 0.89 2.88 -24.83
N VAL A 584 1.11 3.85 -23.94
CA VAL A 584 0.08 4.32 -22.98
C VAL A 584 -1.04 5.06 -23.71
N ILE A 585 -0.70 5.96 -24.64
CA ILE A 585 -1.67 6.75 -25.43
C ILE A 585 -2.51 5.85 -26.33
N GLU A 586 -1.89 4.88 -27.01
CA GLU A 586 -2.61 3.89 -27.81
C GLU A 586 -3.61 3.11 -26.94
N SER A 587 -3.18 2.65 -25.76
CA SER A 587 -4.04 1.91 -24.83
C SER A 587 -5.25 2.73 -24.38
N MET A 588 -5.04 3.99 -23.99
CA MET A 588 -6.13 4.90 -23.57
C MET A 588 -7.09 5.24 -24.72
N SER A 589 -6.59 5.32 -25.95
CA SER A 589 -7.37 5.72 -27.12
C SER A 589 -8.24 4.57 -27.66
N GLN A 590 -7.71 3.35 -27.67
CA GLN A 590 -8.41 2.19 -28.24
C GLN A 590 -9.31 1.48 -27.23
N THR A 591 -8.88 1.37 -25.97
CA THR A 591 -9.59 0.58 -24.95
C THR A 591 -9.62 1.30 -23.61
N ALA A 592 -8.63 1.04 -22.77
CA ALA A 592 -8.39 1.63 -21.48
C ALA A 592 -6.91 1.46 -21.11
N PHE A 593 -6.40 2.31 -20.24
CA PHE A 593 -5.12 2.12 -19.59
C PHE A 593 -5.31 1.98 -18.06
N PRO A 594 -4.74 0.95 -17.42
CA PRO A 594 -4.06 -0.21 -18.03
C PRO A 594 -5.04 -1.06 -18.85
N ARG A 595 -4.52 -1.89 -19.77
CA ARG A 595 -5.35 -2.80 -20.59
C ARG A 595 -6.14 -3.78 -19.71
N PRO A 596 -7.30 -4.28 -20.16
CA PRO A 596 -7.99 -5.34 -19.44
C PRO A 596 -7.07 -6.55 -19.15
N GLY A 597 -7.00 -6.96 -17.89
CA GLY A 597 -6.10 -8.04 -17.43
C GLY A 597 -4.69 -7.59 -17.01
N ALA A 598 -4.30 -6.34 -17.28
CA ALA A 598 -3.09 -5.75 -16.74
C ALA A 598 -3.34 -5.15 -15.35
N PRO A 599 -2.30 -5.04 -14.51
CA PRO A 599 -2.45 -4.60 -13.13
C PRO A 599 -2.84 -3.13 -13.00
N GLY A 600 -3.79 -2.86 -12.10
CA GLY A 600 -4.29 -1.53 -11.77
C GLY A 600 -5.76 -1.54 -11.36
N VAL A 601 -6.11 -0.65 -10.43
CA VAL A 601 -7.46 -0.60 -9.83
C VAL A 601 -8.43 0.19 -10.71
N ARG A 602 -7.95 1.29 -11.32
CA ARG A 602 -8.77 2.19 -12.13
C ARG A 602 -8.31 2.17 -13.57
N ARG A 603 -9.27 1.94 -14.47
CA ARG A 603 -9.08 2.01 -15.90
C ARG A 603 -9.43 3.41 -16.38
N VAL A 604 -8.53 4.01 -17.13
CA VAL A 604 -8.67 5.36 -17.68
C VAL A 604 -8.78 5.27 -19.20
N THR A 605 -9.89 5.76 -19.74
CA THR A 605 -10.09 5.87 -21.19
C THR A 605 -9.86 7.31 -21.65
N LEU A 606 -9.64 7.51 -22.96
CA LEU A 606 -9.59 8.86 -23.53
C LEU A 606 -10.87 9.66 -23.24
N ALA A 607 -12.03 9.01 -23.22
CA ALA A 607 -13.29 9.66 -22.89
C ALA A 607 -13.30 10.18 -21.44
N ASP A 608 -12.83 9.38 -20.48
CA ASP A 608 -12.76 9.78 -19.07
C ASP A 608 -11.83 10.97 -18.86
N LEU A 609 -10.71 11.01 -19.60
CA LEU A 609 -9.79 12.15 -19.57
C LEU A 609 -10.41 13.42 -20.13
N LEU A 610 -11.17 13.34 -21.23
CA LEU A 610 -11.84 14.50 -21.81
C LEU A 610 -12.97 15.04 -20.91
N VAL A 611 -13.61 14.19 -20.12
CA VAL A 611 -14.63 14.59 -19.14
C VAL A 611 -13.98 15.27 -17.93
N ASN A 612 -12.99 14.62 -17.31
CA ASN A 612 -12.50 15.02 -15.98
C ASN A 612 -11.29 15.96 -16.04
N HIS A 613 -10.52 15.94 -17.13
CA HIS A 613 -9.24 16.65 -17.28
C HIS A 613 -9.11 17.29 -18.67
N ARG A 614 -10.12 18.06 -19.07
CA ARG A 614 -10.30 18.58 -20.44
C ARG A 614 -9.07 19.29 -21.02
N GLU A 615 -8.41 20.15 -20.25
CA GLU A 615 -7.24 20.91 -20.71
C GLU A 615 -6.00 20.01 -20.94
N PRO A 616 -5.49 19.25 -19.94
CA PRO A 616 -4.41 18.29 -20.17
C PRO A 616 -4.71 17.26 -21.26
N ALA A 617 -5.96 16.78 -21.34
CA ALA A 617 -6.38 15.81 -22.33
C ALA A 617 -6.38 16.40 -23.75
N PHE A 618 -6.80 17.66 -23.91
CA PHE A 618 -6.76 18.36 -25.19
C PHE A 618 -5.33 18.47 -25.72
N ASP A 619 -4.41 18.89 -24.86
CA ASP A 619 -3.00 19.03 -25.20
C ASP A 619 -2.35 17.70 -25.58
N LEU A 620 -2.70 16.62 -24.87
CA LEU A 620 -2.24 15.27 -25.19
C LEU A 620 -2.79 14.80 -26.55
N VAL A 621 -4.08 15.06 -26.85
CA VAL A 621 -4.69 14.66 -28.13
C VAL A 621 -4.05 15.40 -29.31
N VAL A 622 -3.76 16.70 -29.17
CA VAL A 622 -3.08 17.46 -30.22
C VAL A 622 -1.70 16.86 -30.51
N ALA A 623 -0.91 16.62 -29.46
CA ALA A 623 0.41 15.98 -29.60
C ALA A 623 0.30 14.58 -30.22
N ALA A 624 -0.68 13.78 -29.78
CA ALA A 624 -0.87 12.41 -30.25
C ALA A 624 -1.38 12.30 -31.70
N LEU A 625 -2.09 13.31 -32.19
CA LEU A 625 -2.47 13.36 -33.60
C LEU A 625 -1.31 13.78 -34.50
N ASP A 626 -0.37 14.59 -34.02
CA ASP A 626 0.82 15.01 -34.77
C ASP A 626 1.90 13.93 -34.83
N ASP A 627 1.96 13.06 -33.84
CA ASP A 627 2.85 11.91 -33.81
C ASP A 627 2.35 10.77 -34.72
N PRO A 628 3.12 10.36 -35.75
CA PRO A 628 2.75 9.26 -36.64
C PRO A 628 2.47 7.94 -35.91
N ALA A 629 3.13 7.66 -34.79
CA ALA A 629 3.02 6.40 -34.06
C ALA A 629 1.68 6.28 -33.31
N THR A 630 1.11 7.40 -32.84
CA THR A 630 -0.17 7.41 -32.11
C THR A 630 -1.35 7.93 -32.93
N HIS A 631 -1.11 8.50 -34.11
CA HIS A 631 -2.13 9.16 -34.93
C HIS A 631 -3.37 8.28 -35.16
N GLU A 632 -3.16 7.06 -35.67
CA GLU A 632 -4.26 6.17 -36.05
C GLU A 632 -5.08 5.71 -34.83
N ALA A 633 -4.41 5.36 -33.73
CA ALA A 633 -5.06 4.98 -32.48
C ALA A 633 -5.89 6.11 -31.88
N THR A 634 -5.33 7.32 -31.86
CA THR A 634 -6.00 8.52 -31.34
C THR A 634 -7.20 8.91 -32.21
N ALA A 635 -7.04 8.89 -33.54
CA ALA A 635 -8.13 9.14 -34.48
C ALA A 635 -9.27 8.12 -34.35
N ALA A 636 -8.95 6.85 -34.14
CA ALA A 636 -9.94 5.80 -33.88
C ALA A 636 -10.68 6.05 -32.56
N GLY A 637 -9.98 6.38 -31.48
CA GLY A 637 -10.58 6.72 -30.18
C GLY A 637 -11.53 7.92 -30.25
N LEU A 638 -11.14 8.98 -30.95
CA LEU A 638 -12.02 10.14 -31.17
C LEU A 638 -13.25 9.78 -32.01
N SER A 639 -13.11 8.88 -32.99
CA SER A 639 -14.21 8.41 -33.82
C SER A 639 -15.21 7.56 -33.01
N LEU A 640 -14.71 6.77 -32.05
CA LEU A 640 -15.55 6.00 -31.11
C LEU A 640 -16.36 6.91 -30.19
N ILE A 641 -15.75 7.98 -29.67
CA ILE A 641 -16.46 8.98 -28.85
C ILE A 641 -17.53 9.69 -29.68
N GLU A 642 -17.23 9.98 -30.95
CA GLU A 642 -18.17 10.64 -31.86
C GLU A 642 -19.38 9.77 -32.22
N SER A 643 -19.16 8.47 -32.44
CA SER A 643 -20.20 7.52 -32.86
C SER A 643 -21.12 7.08 -31.71
N ASN A 644 -20.66 7.14 -30.46
CA ASN A 644 -21.45 6.80 -29.29
C ASN A 644 -22.17 8.05 -28.70
N PRO A 645 -23.52 8.12 -28.73
CA PRO A 645 -24.27 9.29 -28.22
C PRO A 645 -23.98 9.65 -26.77
N ASP A 646 -23.82 8.66 -25.89
CA ASP A 646 -23.59 8.86 -24.47
C ASP A 646 -22.21 9.45 -24.22
N LEU A 647 -21.17 8.89 -24.86
CA LEU A 647 -19.81 9.42 -24.76
C LEU A 647 -19.70 10.82 -25.39
N ARG A 648 -20.37 11.04 -26.53
CA ARG A 648 -20.41 12.32 -27.22
C ARG A 648 -21.01 13.42 -26.34
N HIS A 649 -22.09 13.09 -25.60
CA HIS A 649 -22.72 14.01 -24.66
C HIS A 649 -21.82 14.26 -23.44
N ARG A 650 -21.35 13.19 -22.78
CA ARG A 650 -20.49 13.27 -21.58
C ARG A 650 -19.23 14.11 -21.82
N THR A 651 -18.57 13.93 -22.95
CA THR A 651 -17.30 14.63 -23.29
C THR A 651 -17.51 16.05 -23.83
N ALA A 652 -18.75 16.51 -24.00
CA ALA A 652 -19.07 17.74 -24.74
C ALA A 652 -18.35 17.79 -26.11
N PHE A 653 -18.30 16.66 -26.81
CA PHE A 653 -17.45 16.43 -27.99
C PHE A 653 -17.56 17.52 -29.07
N PRO A 654 -18.75 18.09 -29.40
CA PRO A 654 -18.83 19.16 -30.39
C PRO A 654 -17.99 20.40 -30.05
N GLN A 655 -17.96 20.78 -28.77
CA GLN A 655 -17.15 21.91 -28.31
C GLN A 655 -15.65 21.56 -28.35
N PHE A 656 -15.30 20.35 -27.90
CA PHE A 656 -13.94 19.84 -27.98
C PHE A 656 -13.41 19.84 -29.42
N LEU A 657 -14.19 19.32 -30.35
CA LEU A 657 -13.86 19.29 -31.76
C LEU A 657 -13.74 20.69 -32.36
N ALA A 658 -14.59 21.64 -31.97
CA ALA A 658 -14.47 23.03 -32.40
C ALA A 658 -13.14 23.64 -31.96
N SER A 659 -12.71 23.39 -30.71
CA SER A 659 -11.39 23.78 -30.22
C SER A 659 -10.25 23.09 -30.99
N LEU A 660 -10.38 21.79 -31.25
CA LEU A 660 -9.39 21.01 -32.01
C LEU A 660 -9.25 21.52 -33.46
N SER A 661 -10.36 21.91 -34.08
CA SER A 661 -10.36 22.46 -35.43
C SER A 661 -9.64 23.82 -35.51
N ARG A 662 -9.62 24.60 -34.43
CA ARG A 662 -8.89 25.88 -34.39
C ARG A 662 -7.38 25.67 -34.39
N THR A 663 -6.89 24.56 -33.82
CA THR A 663 -5.44 24.26 -33.79
C THR A 663 -4.95 23.60 -35.07
N ALA A 664 -5.84 23.12 -35.95
CA ALA A 664 -5.49 22.46 -37.21
C ALA A 664 -4.51 23.23 -38.12
N ARG A 665 -4.50 24.58 -38.05
CA ARG A 665 -3.57 25.40 -38.84
C ARG A 665 -2.10 25.22 -38.45
N SER A 666 -1.85 24.90 -37.18
CA SER A 666 -0.50 24.77 -36.62
C SER A 666 -0.07 23.31 -36.46
N HIS A 667 -0.99 22.35 -36.66
CA HIS A 667 -0.80 20.95 -36.34
C HIS A 667 -1.25 20.07 -37.51
N ARG A 668 -0.28 19.52 -38.26
CA ARG A 668 -0.53 18.77 -39.51
C ARG A 668 -1.34 17.50 -39.27
N GLY A 669 -1.11 16.83 -38.15
CA GLY A 669 -1.84 15.64 -37.73
C GLY A 669 -3.30 15.93 -37.44
N VAL A 670 -3.59 17.04 -36.76
CA VAL A 670 -4.95 17.51 -36.52
C VAL A 670 -5.66 17.84 -37.83
N MET A 671 -4.99 18.51 -38.77
CA MET A 671 -5.54 18.77 -40.11
C MET A 671 -5.83 17.46 -40.87
N ARG A 672 -4.93 16.48 -40.82
CA ARG A 672 -5.13 15.15 -41.42
C ARG A 672 -6.37 14.46 -40.85
N PHE A 673 -6.53 14.48 -39.52
CA PHE A 673 -7.72 13.94 -38.85
C PHE A 673 -9.01 14.64 -39.31
N ALA A 674 -9.03 15.98 -39.30
CA ALA A 674 -10.20 16.75 -39.71
C ALA A 674 -10.61 16.47 -41.17
N LEU A 675 -9.64 16.37 -42.09
CA LEU A 675 -9.89 16.04 -43.50
C LEU A 675 -10.42 14.61 -43.66
N ARG A 676 -9.83 13.62 -42.97
CA ARG A 676 -10.29 12.23 -43.00
C ARG A 676 -11.73 12.12 -42.49
N ARG A 677 -12.03 12.80 -41.38
CA ARG A 677 -13.37 12.85 -40.81
C ARG A 677 -14.38 13.52 -41.73
N HIS A 678 -14.00 14.62 -42.39
CA HIS A 678 -14.86 15.29 -43.37
C HIS A 678 -15.19 14.34 -44.53
N ARG A 679 -14.18 13.67 -45.10
CA ARG A 679 -14.36 12.68 -46.17
C ARG A 679 -15.29 11.54 -45.74
N ALA A 680 -15.11 10.99 -44.53
CA ALA A 680 -15.96 9.91 -44.02
C ALA A 680 -17.43 10.32 -43.88
N ARG A 681 -17.70 11.59 -43.52
CA ARG A 681 -19.06 12.13 -43.42
C ARG A 681 -19.68 12.45 -44.78
N THR A 682 -18.88 12.94 -45.74
CA THR A 682 -19.36 13.22 -47.10
C THR A 682 -19.47 11.96 -47.96
N ALA A 683 -18.82 10.87 -47.56
CA ALA A 683 -18.82 9.60 -48.29
C ALA A 683 -19.93 8.61 -47.88
N SER A 684 -20.86 8.98 -46.99
CA SER A 684 -22.06 8.16 -46.70
C SER A 684 -23.16 8.44 -47.74
N PRO A 685 -23.90 7.41 -48.20
CA PRO A 685 -23.84 6.95 -49.58
C PRO A 685 -24.89 7.62 -50.48
N ALA A 686 -24.43 8.04 -51.67
CA ALA A 686 -25.25 7.90 -52.85
C ALA A 686 -25.47 6.39 -53.11
N GLU A 687 -26.71 6.03 -53.43
CA GLU A 687 -27.12 4.76 -54.05
C GLU A 687 -27.35 3.54 -53.13
N GLY A 688 -28.56 3.54 -52.56
CA GLY A 688 -29.34 2.35 -52.25
C GLY A 688 -30.80 2.55 -52.67
N PHE A 689 -31.04 3.17 -53.83
CA PHE A 689 -32.30 3.03 -54.56
C PHE A 689 -32.12 1.88 -55.53
N ALA A 690 -32.62 0.71 -55.18
CA ALA A 690 -32.95 -0.34 -56.13
C ALA A 690 -34.18 -1.10 -55.61
N SER A 691 -35.31 -0.72 -56.23
CA SER A 691 -36.52 -1.48 -56.60
C SER A 691 -36.97 -2.66 -55.76
#